data_AF-A0A7S2XJS0-F1
#
_entry.id   AF-A0A7S2XJS0-F1
#
_cell.length_a   1.000
_cell.length_b   1.000
_cell.length_c   1.000
_cell.angle_alpha   90.00
_cell.angle_beta   90.00
_cell.angle_gamma   90.00
#
_symmetry.space_group_name_H-M   'P 1'
#
loop_
_entity.id
_entity.type
_entity.pdbx_description
1 polymer ?
#
loop_
_entity_poly.entity_id
_entity_poly.type
_entity_poly.pdbx_seq_one_letter_code
_entity_poly.pdbx_strand_id
1 'polypeptide(L)'
;MMRSSVRRLLLVGLYAICGADIAVAAEKTSTKKQASVDALVDWIRSRGGFINDRQEVRLVDPNDPASDFGIFATENIEEDTILLSIPWDLILKPDAGLEYDINGLTCEAVKTLAKEIRLGDSSEFSPFIGYLLDSHETQALPESFSDAGIKLLQTVLGKHLSPKTFVNYWMEEWHDQCKGGNEPIEETAAMITVQNAEDDLFVPFFNFYAHRNGKYLNTDYSISKGNKVEVTAERDIEAGEQIYNSFNMCSRCGGRSKNKYGTAELFRDYGIIEQMPQVWKFTEKKGVPSLVVELERDEELDKVKITLLEGSSTPSDHITYLRTELDRILDIKNQWKENEQNNNLIPAQELNKIWEYHSALNVALTNIIDGISSDDYSLGENYDDSDDDEDEFKTDIEIAYWINVQKCYDEDHYLNLTGFDWSDHPTTLKSNYQTINYYEKTDTKDKCFDLDDTVQICANYRPHYHEPFVHFTSAFFQDLRRVVFVGGGDSMLLHEILKYPNIELVAGLELDQKVVRNSFKHFKTQPHFDDKRVQWWFGDATKSMTMVPQEWYGSFDLVLVDLSETVMSFAVTDQLDMVEALSLLVKPDGIFIKNEHYFDKLNTIFDYTTWLVLDDTPMICKQDFIMASNRIDFLHPNFDLLKNHNIETLLYKPLENPKDHYDLYWDYAKNDAVADGKCEPRDEALFDPDEQRRAGLMLVLEAEEASAPLEPVEFVQETLRQALKNAGLTPKSFIKRPSEHGGSSVVVIMKEGYVVAHTWPEYDYCALDIQLW
;
A
#
# COMPACT_ATOMS: atom_id res chain seq x y z
N MET A 1 -7.02 44.97 -57.87
CA MET A 1 -7.79 43.72 -58.01
C MET A 1 -6.96 42.49 -58.41
N MET A 2 -5.64 42.47 -58.24
CA MET A 2 -4.80 41.31 -58.64
C MET A 2 -3.78 40.86 -57.57
N ARG A 3 -4.03 41.16 -56.29
CA ARG A 3 -3.17 40.73 -55.16
C ARG A 3 -3.89 39.92 -54.08
N SER A 4 -5.21 39.72 -54.15
CA SER A 4 -5.96 38.90 -53.16
C SER A 4 -6.23 37.45 -53.61
N SER A 5 -6.07 37.13 -54.90
CA SER A 5 -6.40 35.78 -55.41
C SER A 5 -5.25 34.77 -55.34
N VAL A 6 -4.00 35.21 -55.18
CA VAL A 6 -2.83 34.31 -55.12
C VAL A 6 -2.58 33.78 -53.70
N ARG A 7 -3.00 34.50 -52.65
CA ARG A 7 -2.89 34.02 -51.25
C ARG A 7 -3.93 32.95 -50.88
N ARG A 8 -5.10 32.93 -51.52
CA ARG A 8 -6.13 31.90 -51.25
C ARG A 8 -5.83 30.55 -51.90
N LEU A 9 -5.11 30.49 -53.02
CA LEU A 9 -4.71 29.22 -53.64
C LEU A 9 -3.49 28.57 -52.95
N LEU A 10 -2.59 29.35 -52.35
CA LEU A 10 -1.46 28.81 -51.58
C LEU A 10 -1.87 28.29 -50.18
N LEU A 11 -2.86 28.92 -49.52
CA LEU A 11 -3.38 28.42 -48.24
C LEU A 11 -4.21 27.14 -48.39
N VAL A 12 -4.99 26.97 -49.46
CA VAL A 12 -5.73 25.73 -49.72
C VAL A 12 -4.78 24.58 -50.13
N GLY A 13 -3.66 24.89 -50.80
CA GLY A 13 -2.63 23.91 -51.11
C GLY A 13 -1.84 23.42 -49.90
N LEU A 14 -1.50 24.29 -48.95
CA LEU A 14 -0.76 23.92 -47.73
C LEU A 14 -1.61 23.16 -46.70
N TYR A 15 -2.90 23.49 -46.57
CA TYR A 15 -3.84 22.73 -45.71
C TYR A 15 -4.18 21.35 -46.29
N ALA A 16 -4.24 21.19 -47.61
CA ALA A 16 -4.44 19.89 -48.25
C ALA A 16 -3.20 18.98 -48.15
N ILE A 17 -1.99 19.56 -48.17
CA ILE A 17 -0.74 18.80 -47.99
C ILE A 17 -0.59 18.34 -46.53
N CYS A 18 -0.87 19.21 -45.55
CA CYS A 18 -0.77 18.85 -44.14
C CYS A 18 -1.86 17.85 -43.69
N GLY A 19 -3.10 18.00 -44.19
CA GLY A 19 -4.17 17.02 -43.95
C GLY A 19 -3.94 15.67 -44.64
N ALA A 20 -3.29 15.66 -45.80
CA ALA A 20 -2.88 14.43 -46.48
C ALA A 20 -1.71 13.74 -45.76
N ASP A 21 -0.73 14.50 -45.26
CA ASP A 21 0.41 13.94 -44.52
C ASP A 21 -0.01 13.34 -43.17
N ILE A 22 -0.99 13.94 -42.47
CA ILE A 22 -1.57 13.40 -41.23
C ILE A 22 -2.40 12.15 -41.53
N ALA A 23 -3.26 12.16 -42.56
CA ALA A 23 -4.03 10.99 -42.95
C ALA A 23 -3.12 9.81 -43.39
N VAL A 24 -2.04 10.09 -44.13
CA VAL A 24 -1.05 9.09 -44.55
C VAL A 24 -0.24 8.55 -43.37
N ALA A 25 0.07 9.38 -42.37
CA ALA A 25 0.73 8.93 -41.14
C ALA A 25 -0.20 8.03 -40.31
N ALA A 26 -1.46 8.43 -40.15
CA ALA A 26 -2.47 7.67 -39.41
C ALA A 26 -2.79 6.32 -40.09
N GLU A 27 -2.90 6.30 -41.42
CA GLU A 27 -3.09 5.08 -42.22
C GLU A 27 -1.85 4.15 -42.17
N LYS A 28 -0.64 4.70 -42.11
CA LYS A 28 0.58 3.89 -41.88
C LYS A 28 0.63 3.29 -40.49
N THR A 29 0.20 4.03 -39.46
CA THR A 29 0.14 3.55 -38.08
C THR A 29 -0.89 2.42 -37.93
N SER A 30 -2.10 2.58 -38.49
CA SER A 30 -3.12 1.51 -38.45
C SER A 30 -2.68 0.26 -39.20
N THR A 31 -2.02 0.41 -40.36
CA THR A 31 -1.48 -0.72 -41.13
C THR A 31 -0.36 -1.45 -40.38
N LYS A 32 0.52 -0.72 -39.70
CA LYS A 32 1.59 -1.29 -38.86
C LYS A 32 0.99 -2.09 -37.71
N LYS A 33 0.01 -1.52 -36.99
CA LYS A 33 -0.65 -2.20 -35.87
C LYS A 33 -1.38 -3.47 -36.30
N GLN A 34 -2.13 -3.43 -37.41
CA GLN A 34 -2.80 -4.63 -37.92
C GLN A 34 -1.80 -5.74 -38.25
N ALA A 35 -0.65 -5.40 -38.86
CA ALA A 35 0.40 -6.37 -39.12
C ALA A 35 0.99 -6.99 -37.84
N SER A 36 1.13 -6.21 -36.76
CA SER A 36 1.56 -6.70 -35.45
C SER A 36 0.52 -7.63 -34.81
N VAL A 37 -0.78 -7.34 -34.97
CA VAL A 37 -1.87 -8.23 -34.53
C VAL A 37 -1.83 -9.55 -35.30
N ASP A 38 -1.74 -9.50 -36.62
CA ASP A 38 -1.71 -10.69 -37.47
C ASP A 38 -0.50 -11.59 -37.12
N ALA A 39 0.67 -10.98 -36.92
CA ALA A 39 1.88 -11.68 -36.49
C ALA A 39 1.74 -12.34 -35.11
N LEU A 40 1.06 -11.66 -34.17
CA LEU A 40 0.79 -12.20 -32.84
C LEU A 40 -0.16 -13.41 -32.91
N VAL A 41 -1.25 -13.31 -33.68
CA VAL A 41 -2.21 -14.40 -33.88
C VAL A 41 -1.53 -15.62 -34.50
N ASP A 42 -0.74 -15.42 -35.55
CA ASP A 42 0.03 -16.49 -36.21
C ASP A 42 1.03 -17.13 -35.25
N TRP A 43 1.73 -16.34 -34.44
CA TRP A 43 2.68 -16.83 -33.45
C TRP A 43 1.99 -17.70 -32.37
N ILE A 44 0.88 -17.22 -31.80
CA ILE A 44 0.08 -17.96 -30.80
C ILE A 44 -0.38 -19.31 -31.37
N ARG A 45 -1.00 -19.30 -32.55
CA ARG A 45 -1.52 -20.52 -33.21
C ARG A 45 -0.40 -21.50 -33.54
N SER A 46 0.74 -21.00 -34.01
CA SER A 46 1.89 -21.84 -34.39
C SER A 46 2.50 -22.59 -33.20
N ARG A 47 2.30 -22.09 -31.98
CA ARG A 47 2.84 -22.67 -30.74
C ARG A 47 1.77 -23.34 -29.86
N GLY A 48 0.62 -23.69 -30.43
CA GLY A 48 -0.40 -24.48 -29.75
C GLY A 48 -1.38 -23.67 -28.90
N GLY A 49 -1.35 -22.34 -28.99
CA GLY A 49 -2.43 -21.50 -28.49
C GLY A 49 -3.66 -21.54 -29.39
N PHE A 50 -4.81 -21.24 -28.82
CA PHE A 50 -6.10 -21.26 -29.49
C PHE A 50 -6.76 -19.88 -29.39
N ILE A 51 -7.20 -19.36 -30.54
CA ILE A 51 -7.98 -18.13 -30.68
C ILE A 51 -9.17 -18.51 -31.54
N ASN A 52 -10.38 -18.36 -31.00
CA ASN A 52 -11.62 -18.70 -31.70
C ASN A 52 -11.76 -17.91 -33.01
N ASP A 53 -12.18 -18.56 -34.11
CA ASP A 53 -12.32 -17.93 -35.43
C ASP A 53 -13.59 -17.03 -35.53
N ARG A 54 -14.49 -17.12 -34.55
CA ARG A 54 -15.73 -16.34 -34.47
C ARG A 54 -15.52 -14.93 -33.91
N GLN A 55 -14.27 -14.48 -33.79
CA GLN A 55 -13.93 -13.17 -33.30
C GLN A 55 -12.92 -12.48 -34.22
N GLU A 56 -13.03 -11.16 -34.37
CA GLU A 56 -12.12 -10.33 -35.14
C GLU A 56 -11.56 -9.20 -34.29
N VAL A 57 -10.27 -8.90 -34.47
CA VAL A 57 -9.63 -7.70 -33.91
C VAL A 57 -9.74 -6.59 -34.94
N ARG A 58 -10.36 -5.47 -34.58
CA ARG A 58 -10.50 -4.29 -35.44
C ARG A 58 -10.57 -3.00 -34.61
N LEU A 59 -10.44 -1.86 -35.28
CA LEU A 59 -10.63 -0.55 -34.64
C LEU A 59 -12.05 -0.42 -34.06
N VAL A 60 -12.16 0.12 -32.84
CA VAL A 60 -13.44 0.40 -32.18
C VAL A 60 -14.24 1.44 -32.96
N ASP A 61 -13.60 2.51 -33.41
CA ASP A 61 -14.13 3.42 -34.44
C ASP A 61 -13.42 3.17 -35.78
N PRO A 62 -14.10 2.54 -36.76
CA PRO A 62 -13.53 2.27 -38.08
C PRO A 62 -13.13 3.54 -38.86
N ASN A 63 -13.63 4.71 -38.48
CA ASN A 63 -13.35 5.97 -39.16
C ASN A 63 -12.22 6.77 -38.51
N ASP A 64 -11.73 6.35 -37.35
CA ASP A 64 -10.61 6.97 -36.66
C ASP A 64 -9.41 6.01 -36.64
N PRO A 65 -8.38 6.23 -37.48
CA PRO A 65 -7.19 5.38 -37.49
C PRO A 65 -6.36 5.47 -36.20
N ALA A 66 -6.65 6.44 -35.32
CA ALA A 66 -6.06 6.54 -33.98
C ALA A 66 -6.89 5.80 -32.91
N SER A 67 -8.06 5.24 -33.26
CA SER A 67 -8.90 4.46 -32.36
C SER A 67 -8.17 3.23 -31.83
N ASP A 68 -8.57 2.79 -30.64
CA ASP A 68 -8.10 1.55 -30.06
C ASP A 68 -8.65 0.33 -30.80
N PHE A 69 -7.97 -0.80 -30.64
CA PHE A 69 -8.49 -2.08 -31.12
C PHE A 69 -9.43 -2.70 -30.09
N GLY A 70 -10.49 -3.33 -30.57
CA GLY A 70 -11.36 -4.19 -29.78
C GLY A 70 -11.56 -5.53 -30.48
N ILE A 71 -11.99 -6.54 -29.72
CA ILE A 71 -12.47 -7.80 -30.26
C ILE A 71 -13.97 -7.68 -30.50
N PHE A 72 -14.44 -8.17 -31.64
CA PHE A 72 -15.85 -8.22 -31.96
C PHE A 72 -16.22 -9.63 -32.44
N ALA A 73 -17.41 -10.09 -32.04
CA ALA A 73 -17.96 -11.33 -32.53
C ALA A 73 -18.31 -11.18 -34.02
N THR A 74 -17.87 -12.10 -34.87
CA THR A 74 -18.17 -12.09 -36.31
C THR A 74 -19.47 -12.83 -36.63
N GLU A 75 -19.89 -13.72 -35.72
CA GLU A 75 -21.16 -14.43 -35.71
C GLU A 75 -21.62 -14.65 -34.27
N ASN A 76 -22.82 -15.19 -34.07
CA ASN A 76 -23.30 -15.46 -32.71
C ASN A 76 -22.40 -16.51 -32.03
N ILE A 77 -22.06 -16.25 -30.76
CA ILE A 77 -21.24 -17.11 -29.91
C ILE A 77 -22.11 -17.52 -28.72
N GLU A 78 -22.22 -18.82 -28.49
CA GLU A 78 -22.98 -19.35 -27.36
C GLU A 78 -22.22 -19.23 -26.04
N GLU A 79 -22.96 -19.10 -24.93
CA GLU A 79 -22.44 -19.24 -23.56
C GLU A 79 -21.53 -20.47 -23.42
N ASP A 80 -20.51 -20.39 -22.55
CA ASP A 80 -19.47 -21.40 -22.31
C ASP A 80 -18.51 -21.67 -23.51
N THR A 81 -18.66 -20.96 -24.63
CA THR A 81 -17.71 -21.09 -25.74
C THR A 81 -16.32 -20.62 -25.32
N ILE A 82 -15.29 -21.45 -25.53
CA ILE A 82 -13.88 -21.03 -25.37
C ILE A 82 -13.52 -20.03 -26.47
N LEU A 83 -13.09 -18.84 -26.09
CA LEU A 83 -12.69 -17.74 -26.95
C LEU A 83 -11.17 -17.65 -27.13
N LEU A 84 -10.44 -17.93 -26.05
CA LEU A 84 -8.98 -17.90 -26.00
C LEU A 84 -8.47 -19.06 -25.13
N SER A 85 -7.38 -19.70 -25.53
CA SER A 85 -6.61 -20.59 -24.65
C SER A 85 -5.12 -20.43 -24.93
N ILE A 86 -4.38 -19.89 -23.97
CA ILE A 86 -2.94 -19.63 -24.06
C ILE A 86 -2.17 -20.62 -23.17
N PRO A 87 -1.32 -21.49 -23.76
CA PRO A 87 -0.38 -22.34 -23.03
C PRO A 87 0.55 -21.56 -22.10
N TRP A 88 0.90 -22.14 -20.96
CA TRP A 88 1.72 -21.49 -19.93
C TRP A 88 3.12 -21.06 -20.40
N ASP A 89 3.68 -21.74 -21.39
CA ASP A 89 4.99 -21.44 -21.99
C ASP A 89 4.95 -20.21 -22.91
N LEU A 90 3.77 -19.79 -23.37
CA LEU A 90 3.59 -18.58 -24.17
C LEU A 90 3.31 -17.32 -23.34
N ILE A 91 3.18 -17.46 -22.01
CA ILE A 91 2.97 -16.33 -21.09
C ILE A 91 4.32 -15.81 -20.62
N LEU A 92 4.54 -14.51 -20.82
CA LEU A 92 5.71 -13.82 -20.28
C LEU A 92 5.45 -13.51 -18.79
N LYS A 93 6.34 -14.00 -17.93
CA LYS A 93 6.15 -14.07 -16.47
C LYS A 93 7.50 -13.93 -15.74
N PRO A 94 7.52 -13.41 -14.50
CA PRO A 94 8.75 -13.24 -13.71
C PRO A 94 9.54 -14.53 -13.47
N ASP A 95 10.88 -14.46 -13.53
CA ASP A 95 11.79 -15.58 -13.26
C ASP A 95 11.84 -15.96 -11.76
N ALA A 96 11.61 -15.00 -10.85
CA ALA A 96 11.79 -15.15 -9.39
C ALA A 96 10.56 -15.71 -8.65
N GLY A 97 9.47 -16.05 -9.35
CA GLY A 97 8.17 -16.35 -8.74
C GLY A 97 7.24 -15.13 -8.74
N LEU A 98 5.96 -15.36 -8.43
CA LEU A 98 4.95 -14.30 -8.33
C LEU A 98 5.01 -13.72 -6.90
N GLU A 99 5.61 -12.55 -6.74
CA GLU A 99 5.36 -11.71 -5.56
C GLU A 99 4.01 -11.02 -5.80
N TYR A 100 2.99 -11.36 -5.00
CA TYR A 100 1.72 -10.65 -5.02
C TYR A 100 1.88 -9.38 -4.21
N ASP A 101 2.15 -8.26 -4.89
CA ASP A 101 1.89 -6.96 -4.30
C ASP A 101 0.46 -6.54 -4.68
N ILE A 102 -0.42 -6.46 -3.69
CA ILE A 102 -1.85 -6.28 -3.90
C ILE A 102 -2.19 -4.83 -4.27
N ASN A 103 -1.23 -3.90 -4.11
CA ASN A 103 -1.46 -2.46 -4.24
C ASN A 103 -0.33 -1.71 -4.98
N GLY A 104 0.48 -2.39 -5.80
CA GLY A 104 1.65 -1.78 -6.41
C GLY A 104 2.10 -2.36 -7.75
N LEU A 105 3.07 -1.70 -8.37
CA LEU A 105 3.72 -2.09 -9.62
C LEU A 105 4.51 -3.39 -9.40
N THR A 106 4.19 -4.45 -10.16
CA THR A 106 4.92 -5.73 -10.09
C THR A 106 6.35 -5.59 -10.62
N CYS A 107 7.30 -5.24 -9.75
CA CYS A 107 8.67 -4.89 -10.10
C CYS A 107 9.39 -5.94 -10.94
N GLU A 108 9.20 -7.23 -10.63
CA GLU A 108 9.84 -8.32 -11.37
C GLU A 108 9.21 -8.55 -12.75
N ALA A 109 7.92 -8.23 -12.93
CA ALA A 109 7.27 -8.25 -14.23
C ALA A 109 7.84 -7.15 -15.13
N VAL A 110 8.06 -5.94 -14.59
CA VAL A 110 8.72 -4.83 -15.29
C VAL A 110 10.13 -5.23 -15.75
N LYS A 111 10.96 -5.76 -14.84
CA LYS A 111 12.33 -6.19 -15.16
C LYS A 111 12.37 -7.29 -16.22
N THR A 112 11.42 -8.21 -16.15
CA THR A 112 11.27 -9.30 -17.11
C THR A 112 10.91 -8.76 -18.49
N LEU A 113 9.93 -7.87 -18.59
CA LEU A 113 9.56 -7.23 -19.85
C LEU A 113 10.72 -6.40 -20.41
N ALA A 114 11.41 -5.60 -19.59
CA ALA A 114 12.56 -4.81 -20.01
C ALA A 114 13.70 -5.69 -20.56
N LYS A 115 13.96 -6.84 -19.94
CA LYS A 115 14.93 -7.84 -20.42
C LYS A 115 14.54 -8.37 -21.80
N GLU A 116 13.28 -8.74 -21.99
CA GLU A 116 12.79 -9.25 -23.27
C GLU A 116 12.79 -8.18 -24.38
N ILE A 117 12.45 -6.93 -24.06
CA ILE A 117 12.57 -5.80 -24.99
C ILE A 117 14.02 -5.63 -25.47
N ARG A 118 15.00 -5.77 -24.56
CA ARG A 118 16.44 -5.68 -24.91
C ARG A 118 16.90 -6.81 -25.83
N LEU A 119 16.27 -7.99 -25.77
CA LEU A 119 16.60 -9.11 -26.66
C LEU A 119 16.13 -8.87 -28.11
N GLY A 120 15.12 -8.02 -28.30
CA GLY A 120 14.56 -7.70 -29.62
C GLY A 120 14.15 -8.96 -30.39
N ASP A 121 14.59 -9.08 -31.64
CA ASP A 121 14.31 -10.25 -32.51
C ASP A 121 14.85 -11.59 -31.97
N SER A 122 15.75 -11.56 -30.98
CA SER A 122 16.26 -12.78 -30.33
C SER A 122 15.34 -13.31 -29.24
N SER A 123 14.34 -12.52 -28.80
CA SER A 123 13.31 -12.97 -27.86
C SER A 123 12.36 -13.96 -28.53
N GLU A 124 12.03 -15.04 -27.84
CA GLU A 124 10.97 -15.95 -28.28
C GLU A 124 9.57 -15.31 -28.27
N PHE A 125 9.41 -14.23 -27.49
CA PHE A 125 8.21 -13.43 -27.35
C PHE A 125 8.20 -12.21 -28.28
N SER A 126 9.16 -12.08 -29.19
CA SER A 126 9.33 -10.91 -30.07
C SER A 126 8.03 -10.43 -30.76
N PRO A 127 7.16 -11.31 -31.34
CA PRO A 127 5.89 -10.86 -31.90
C PRO A 127 4.93 -10.23 -30.87
N PHE A 128 4.91 -10.77 -29.65
CA PHE A 128 4.09 -10.24 -28.56
C PHE A 128 4.64 -8.92 -28.01
N ILE A 129 5.95 -8.82 -27.82
CA ILE A 129 6.61 -7.57 -27.40
C ILE A 129 6.42 -6.48 -28.44
N GLY A 130 6.54 -6.81 -29.73
CA GLY A 130 6.30 -5.87 -30.82
C GLY A 130 4.89 -5.27 -30.74
N TYR A 131 3.89 -6.11 -30.45
CA TYR A 131 2.53 -5.65 -30.19
C TYR A 131 2.42 -4.76 -28.95
N LEU A 132 3.03 -5.13 -27.82
CA LEU A 132 2.98 -4.32 -26.58
C LEU A 132 3.58 -2.92 -26.80
N LEU A 133 4.73 -2.84 -27.47
CA LEU A 133 5.38 -1.56 -27.80
C LEU A 133 4.53 -0.71 -28.75
N ASP A 134 3.97 -1.32 -29.82
CA ASP A 134 3.10 -0.62 -30.76
C ASP A 134 1.78 -0.13 -30.13
N SER A 135 1.27 -0.86 -29.13
CA SER A 135 0.04 -0.50 -28.40
C SER A 135 0.29 0.63 -27.41
N HIS A 136 1.41 0.57 -26.67
CA HIS A 136 1.85 1.59 -25.74
C HIS A 136 2.00 2.97 -26.40
N GLU A 137 2.55 3.04 -27.62
CA GLU A 137 2.65 4.28 -28.40
C GLU A 137 1.29 4.98 -28.61
N THR A 138 0.16 4.29 -28.46
CA THR A 138 -1.18 4.86 -28.70
C THR A 138 -2.10 4.91 -27.50
N GLN A 139 -1.79 4.14 -26.45
CA GLN A 139 -2.55 4.10 -25.20
C GLN A 139 -1.83 4.83 -24.07
N ALA A 140 -0.80 5.64 -24.39
CA ALA A 140 0.05 6.34 -23.44
C ALA A 140 -0.73 6.84 -22.21
N LEU A 141 -0.24 6.46 -21.03
CA LEU A 141 -0.81 6.89 -19.77
C LEU A 141 -0.71 8.41 -19.65
N PRO A 142 -1.71 9.10 -19.08
CA PRO A 142 -1.64 10.54 -18.86
C PRO A 142 -0.38 10.99 -18.10
N GLU A 143 0.16 10.15 -17.21
CA GLU A 143 1.42 10.38 -16.48
C GLU A 143 2.64 10.41 -17.41
N SER A 144 2.61 9.67 -18.51
CA SER A 144 3.68 9.62 -19.52
C SER A 144 3.62 10.73 -20.57
N PHE A 145 2.61 11.60 -20.51
CA PHE A 145 2.47 12.71 -21.46
C PHE A 145 3.58 13.75 -21.30
N SER A 146 3.89 14.42 -22.41
CA SER A 146 4.75 15.60 -22.39
C SER A 146 4.23 16.67 -21.42
N ASP A 147 5.13 17.50 -20.86
CA ASP A 147 4.76 18.65 -20.01
C ASP A 147 3.67 19.52 -20.64
N ALA A 148 3.69 19.66 -21.96
CA ALA A 148 2.70 20.42 -22.72
C ALA A 148 1.34 19.69 -22.77
N GLY A 149 1.34 18.37 -22.95
CA GLY A 149 0.17 17.49 -22.86
C GLY A 149 -0.46 17.51 -21.47
N ILE A 150 0.33 17.29 -20.42
CA ILE A 150 -0.13 17.35 -19.02
C ILE A 150 -0.78 18.70 -18.71
N LYS A 151 -0.17 19.81 -19.14
CA LYS A 151 -0.72 21.15 -18.93
C LYS A 151 -2.05 21.38 -19.64
N LEU A 152 -2.20 20.85 -20.86
CA LEU A 152 -3.48 20.90 -21.58
C LEU A 152 -4.53 20.04 -20.86
N LEU A 153 -4.18 18.83 -20.44
CA LEU A 153 -5.08 17.96 -19.70
C LEU A 153 -5.56 18.61 -18.38
N GLN A 154 -4.65 19.19 -17.61
CA GLN A 154 -4.99 19.97 -16.41
C GLN A 154 -5.92 21.15 -16.72
N THR A 155 -5.76 21.78 -17.88
CA THR A 155 -6.67 22.83 -18.33
C THR A 155 -8.06 22.28 -18.62
N VAL A 156 -8.17 21.12 -19.27
CA VAL A 156 -9.44 20.43 -19.52
C VAL A 156 -10.14 20.07 -18.22
N LEU A 157 -9.42 19.57 -17.22
CA LEU A 157 -9.98 19.09 -15.95
C LEU A 157 -10.32 20.22 -14.97
N GLY A 158 -9.57 21.31 -15.03
CA GLY A 158 -9.73 22.42 -14.11
C GLY A 158 -9.51 21.98 -12.65
N LYS A 159 -10.25 22.59 -11.72
CA LYS A 159 -10.06 22.36 -10.28
C LYS A 159 -10.88 21.17 -9.75
N HIS A 160 -11.92 20.77 -10.47
CA HIS A 160 -13.00 19.97 -9.89
C HIS A 160 -13.27 18.64 -10.59
N LEU A 161 -12.90 18.49 -11.86
CA LEU A 161 -13.14 17.26 -12.61
C LEU A 161 -12.04 16.24 -12.35
N SER A 162 -12.43 14.97 -12.29
CA SER A 162 -11.52 13.83 -12.18
C SER A 162 -10.90 13.47 -13.54
N PRO A 163 -9.77 12.74 -13.57
CA PRO A 163 -8.96 12.36 -12.41
C PRO A 163 -8.16 13.55 -11.85
N LYS A 164 -7.96 13.58 -10.53
CA LYS A 164 -7.29 14.71 -9.83
C LYS A 164 -5.77 14.53 -9.71
N THR A 165 -5.28 13.30 -9.81
CA THR A 165 -3.88 12.92 -9.68
C THR A 165 -3.35 12.39 -11.02
N PHE A 166 -2.18 12.91 -11.42
CA PHE A 166 -1.41 12.51 -12.61
C PHE A 166 0.09 12.45 -12.31
N VAL A 167 0.47 12.49 -11.04
CA VAL A 167 1.82 12.90 -10.67
C VAL A 167 2.62 11.66 -10.34
N ASN A 168 3.41 11.23 -11.33
CA ASN A 168 4.57 10.34 -11.22
C ASN A 168 4.40 9.13 -10.31
N TYR A 169 3.18 8.64 -10.06
CA TYR A 169 2.96 7.67 -8.98
C TYR A 169 3.64 6.36 -9.35
N TRP A 170 3.37 5.89 -10.56
CA TRP A 170 3.93 4.65 -11.10
C TRP A 170 5.43 4.77 -11.36
N MET A 171 5.88 5.95 -11.80
CA MET A 171 7.29 6.21 -12.01
C MET A 171 8.09 6.34 -10.71
N GLU A 172 7.56 7.01 -9.69
CA GLU A 172 8.13 7.07 -8.34
C GLU A 172 8.16 5.68 -7.73
N GLU A 173 7.11 4.90 -7.88
CA GLU A 173 7.08 3.51 -7.43
C GLU A 173 8.16 2.65 -8.13
N TRP A 174 8.30 2.77 -9.45
CA TRP A 174 9.37 2.09 -10.19
C TRP A 174 10.77 2.48 -9.68
N HIS A 175 11.05 3.78 -9.52
CA HIS A 175 12.39 4.21 -9.12
C HIS A 175 12.67 3.99 -7.63
N ASP A 176 11.71 4.26 -6.78
CA ASP A 176 11.90 4.30 -5.33
C ASP A 176 11.57 2.96 -4.67
N GLN A 177 10.48 2.30 -5.05
CA GLN A 177 10.11 1.00 -4.46
C GLN A 177 10.80 -0.14 -5.20
N CYS A 178 10.68 -0.21 -6.53
CA CYS A 178 11.29 -1.29 -7.32
C CYS A 178 12.81 -1.15 -7.49
N LYS A 179 13.40 -0.03 -7.05
CA LYS A 179 14.81 0.34 -7.28
C LYS A 179 15.21 0.26 -8.75
N GLY A 180 14.25 0.61 -9.62
CA GLY A 180 14.36 0.58 -11.06
C GLY A 180 15.32 1.63 -11.62
N GLY A 181 15.96 1.32 -12.75
CA GLY A 181 16.84 2.25 -13.43
C GLY A 181 16.08 3.29 -14.25
N ASN A 182 16.80 4.34 -14.66
CA ASN A 182 16.28 5.45 -15.48
C ASN A 182 16.56 5.23 -16.97
N GLU A 183 16.72 3.98 -17.40
CA GLU A 183 16.86 3.68 -18.81
C GLU A 183 15.48 3.77 -19.47
N PRO A 184 15.31 4.46 -20.62
CA PRO A 184 14.01 4.62 -21.26
C PRO A 184 13.27 3.30 -21.54
N ILE A 185 14.01 2.21 -21.76
CA ILE A 185 13.43 0.87 -21.95
C ILE A 185 12.76 0.36 -20.66
N GLU A 186 13.36 0.62 -19.50
CA GLU A 186 12.81 0.20 -18.21
C GLU A 186 11.59 1.04 -17.85
N GLU A 187 11.63 2.36 -18.06
CA GLU A 187 10.48 3.24 -17.84
C GLU A 187 9.31 2.89 -18.79
N THR A 188 9.61 2.58 -20.06
CA THR A 188 8.60 2.09 -21.02
C THR A 188 8.01 0.75 -20.56
N ALA A 189 8.83 -0.17 -20.06
CA ALA A 189 8.36 -1.45 -19.54
C ALA A 189 7.47 -1.26 -18.30
N ALA A 190 7.81 -0.31 -17.42
CA ALA A 190 7.00 0.02 -16.25
C ALA A 190 5.60 0.48 -16.68
N MET A 191 5.51 1.43 -17.61
CA MET A 191 4.22 1.91 -18.11
C MET A 191 3.41 0.83 -18.82
N ILE A 192 4.04 -0.05 -19.61
CA ILE A 192 3.36 -1.20 -20.24
C ILE A 192 2.82 -2.17 -19.19
N THR A 193 3.53 -2.35 -18.08
CA THR A 193 3.10 -3.24 -17.00
C THR A 193 1.84 -2.70 -16.33
N VAL A 194 1.79 -1.40 -16.03
CA VAL A 194 0.59 -0.73 -15.46
C VAL A 194 -0.62 -0.85 -16.40
N GLN A 195 -0.39 -0.73 -17.71
CA GLN A 195 -1.46 -0.85 -18.72
C GLN A 195 -1.93 -2.29 -18.95
N ASN A 196 -1.21 -3.29 -18.44
CA ASN A 196 -1.49 -4.68 -18.75
C ASN A 196 -2.78 -5.15 -18.05
N ALA A 197 -3.52 -6.05 -18.69
CA ALA A 197 -4.78 -6.58 -18.16
C ALA A 197 -4.60 -7.39 -16.86
N GLU A 198 -3.44 -8.01 -16.67
CA GLU A 198 -3.06 -8.77 -15.49
C GLU A 198 -1.71 -8.24 -14.95
N ASP A 199 -1.69 -7.78 -13.71
CA ASP A 199 -0.56 -7.01 -13.18
C ASP A 199 0.73 -7.85 -13.05
N ASP A 200 0.64 -9.19 -13.02
CA ASP A 200 1.74 -10.13 -12.79
C ASP A 200 2.05 -11.07 -13.98
N LEU A 201 1.16 -11.14 -14.98
CA LEU A 201 1.24 -12.05 -16.12
C LEU A 201 0.95 -11.35 -17.45
N PHE A 202 1.93 -11.30 -18.34
CA PHE A 202 1.70 -10.83 -19.70
C PHE A 202 1.14 -11.97 -20.55
N VAL A 203 -0.19 -12.05 -20.62
CA VAL A 203 -0.91 -13.06 -21.41
C VAL A 203 -1.12 -12.55 -22.84
N PRO A 204 -0.49 -13.17 -23.86
CA PRO A 204 -0.70 -12.81 -25.26
C PRO A 204 -2.17 -12.77 -25.65
N PHE A 205 -2.55 -11.75 -26.44
CA PHE A 205 -3.90 -11.53 -26.95
C PHE A 205 -4.98 -11.18 -25.91
N PHE A 206 -4.70 -11.32 -24.61
CA PHE A 206 -5.66 -11.05 -23.55
C PHE A 206 -6.04 -9.56 -23.46
N ASN A 207 -5.09 -8.65 -23.64
CA ASN A 207 -5.32 -7.20 -23.63
C ASN A 207 -6.29 -6.71 -24.74
N PHE A 208 -6.59 -7.53 -25.75
CA PHE A 208 -7.60 -7.18 -26.76
C PHE A 208 -9.04 -7.41 -26.30
N TYR A 209 -9.27 -8.22 -25.27
CA TYR A 209 -10.55 -8.30 -24.56
C TYR A 209 -10.70 -7.02 -23.76
N ALA A 210 -10.90 -5.92 -24.49
CA ALA A 210 -10.94 -4.55 -24.00
C ALA A 210 -11.77 -4.48 -22.73
N HIS A 211 -11.33 -3.74 -21.74
CA HIS A 211 -12.00 -3.77 -20.46
C HIS A 211 -13.07 -2.67 -20.39
N ARG A 212 -14.26 -3.03 -19.90
CA ARG A 212 -15.35 -2.09 -19.63
C ARG A 212 -15.61 -1.95 -18.13
N ASN A 213 -16.09 -0.78 -17.73
CA ASN A 213 -16.60 -0.53 -16.39
C ASN A 213 -17.96 -1.23 -16.15
N GLY A 214 -18.12 -1.71 -14.93
CA GLY A 214 -19.41 -2.17 -14.41
C GLY A 214 -19.74 -3.61 -14.78
N LYS A 215 -20.99 -4.01 -14.51
CA LYS A 215 -21.48 -5.40 -14.54
C LYS A 215 -21.65 -6.02 -15.93
N TYR A 216 -21.25 -5.34 -16.99
CA TYR A 216 -21.64 -5.68 -18.36
C TYR A 216 -20.78 -6.77 -19.00
N LEU A 217 -20.08 -7.58 -18.21
CA LEU A 217 -19.20 -8.64 -18.69
C LEU A 217 -19.92 -9.58 -19.68
N ASN A 218 -19.19 -10.00 -20.71
CA ASN A 218 -19.62 -11.08 -21.60
C ASN A 218 -18.57 -12.18 -21.73
N THR A 219 -17.49 -12.10 -20.94
CA THR A 219 -16.46 -13.12 -20.84
C THR A 219 -16.05 -13.36 -19.39
N ASP A 220 -15.69 -14.59 -19.10
CA ASP A 220 -15.01 -15.01 -17.88
C ASP A 220 -13.65 -15.63 -18.25
N TYR A 221 -12.70 -15.67 -17.32
CA TYR A 221 -11.38 -16.25 -17.57
C TYR A 221 -10.85 -17.04 -16.38
N SER A 222 -10.08 -18.08 -16.70
CA SER A 222 -9.46 -18.95 -15.71
C SER A 222 -7.96 -19.08 -15.93
N ILE A 223 -7.21 -19.00 -14.83
CA ILE A 223 -5.75 -19.15 -14.83
C ILE A 223 -5.41 -20.47 -14.14
N SER A 224 -5.05 -21.48 -14.92
CA SER A 224 -4.51 -22.74 -14.42
C SER A 224 -2.99 -22.64 -14.36
N LYS A 225 -2.44 -22.21 -13.20
CA LYS A 225 -0.98 -22.03 -13.00
C LYS A 225 -0.20 -23.27 -13.45
N GLY A 226 0.79 -23.07 -14.31
CA GLY A 226 1.61 -24.14 -14.88
C GLY A 226 1.00 -24.89 -16.06
N ASN A 227 -0.22 -24.53 -16.50
CA ASN A 227 -0.93 -25.22 -17.57
C ASN A 227 -1.35 -24.27 -18.70
N LYS A 228 -2.35 -23.40 -18.48
CA LYS A 228 -2.89 -22.47 -19.48
C LYS A 228 -3.77 -21.39 -18.86
N VAL A 229 -4.01 -20.33 -19.62
CA VAL A 229 -5.03 -19.31 -19.38
C VAL A 229 -6.14 -19.48 -20.42
N GLU A 230 -7.40 -19.54 -19.99
CA GLU A 230 -8.55 -19.68 -20.89
C GLU A 230 -9.57 -18.57 -20.66
N VAL A 231 -10.16 -18.07 -21.74
CA VAL A 231 -11.28 -17.12 -21.74
C VAL A 231 -12.49 -17.79 -22.37
N THR A 232 -13.64 -17.69 -21.71
CA THR A 232 -14.92 -18.26 -22.13
C THR A 232 -16.00 -17.20 -22.20
N ALA A 233 -16.98 -17.39 -23.09
CA ALA A 233 -18.17 -16.53 -23.13
C ALA A 233 -19.04 -16.78 -21.89
N GLU A 234 -19.36 -15.74 -21.14
CA GLU A 234 -20.18 -15.83 -19.91
C GLU A 234 -21.69 -15.84 -20.22
N ARG A 235 -22.05 -15.42 -21.44
CA ARG A 235 -23.40 -15.47 -21.99
C ARG A 235 -23.35 -15.59 -23.51
N ASP A 236 -24.50 -15.73 -24.15
CA ASP A 236 -24.61 -15.57 -25.59
C ASP A 236 -24.14 -14.16 -26.01
N ILE A 237 -23.26 -14.10 -27.01
CA ILE A 237 -22.72 -12.86 -27.61
C ILE A 237 -23.23 -12.77 -29.04
N GLU A 238 -23.83 -11.64 -29.39
CA GLU A 238 -24.43 -11.45 -30.73
C GLU A 238 -23.39 -11.08 -31.78
N ALA A 239 -23.66 -11.45 -33.04
CA ALA A 239 -22.83 -11.04 -34.16
C ALA A 239 -22.69 -9.51 -34.25
N GLY A 240 -21.46 -9.01 -34.25
CA GLY A 240 -21.12 -7.59 -34.26
C GLY A 240 -20.97 -6.97 -32.88
N GLU A 241 -21.35 -7.67 -31.81
CA GLU A 241 -21.13 -7.25 -30.43
C GLU A 241 -19.62 -7.25 -30.10
N GLN A 242 -19.17 -6.26 -29.33
CA GLN A 242 -17.80 -6.26 -28.81
C GLN A 242 -17.66 -7.35 -27.75
N ILE A 243 -16.52 -8.04 -27.72
CA ILE A 243 -16.15 -9.02 -26.70
C ILE A 243 -15.18 -8.35 -25.73
N TYR A 244 -15.48 -8.38 -24.44
CA TYR A 244 -14.76 -7.61 -23.44
C TYR A 244 -14.74 -8.27 -22.06
N ASN A 245 -13.76 -7.85 -21.25
CA ASN A 245 -13.63 -8.20 -19.84
C ASN A 245 -13.85 -6.94 -18.97
N SER A 246 -13.65 -7.00 -17.65
CA SER A 246 -13.79 -5.85 -16.74
C SER A 246 -12.51 -5.65 -15.92
N PHE A 247 -12.08 -4.39 -15.79
CA PHE A 247 -10.97 -4.00 -14.91
C PHE A 247 -11.39 -3.84 -13.44
N ASN A 248 -12.68 -3.63 -13.16
CA ASN A 248 -13.14 -3.23 -11.84
C ASN A 248 -14.13 -4.23 -11.20
N MET A 249 -14.63 -5.22 -11.93
CA MET A 249 -15.52 -6.26 -11.41
C MET A 249 -14.85 -7.63 -11.28
N CYS A 250 -13.57 -7.77 -11.59
CA CYS A 250 -12.90 -9.06 -11.53
C CYS A 250 -12.68 -9.52 -10.08
N SER A 251 -12.84 -10.82 -9.83
CA SER A 251 -12.73 -11.41 -8.49
C SER A 251 -11.32 -11.28 -7.89
N ARG A 252 -10.28 -11.19 -8.74
CA ARG A 252 -8.87 -11.07 -8.32
C ARG A 252 -8.38 -9.64 -8.12
N CYS A 253 -9.00 -8.65 -8.77
CA CYS A 253 -8.69 -7.23 -8.58
C CYS A 253 -9.46 -6.63 -7.39
N GLY A 254 -10.05 -7.46 -6.53
CA GLY A 254 -10.75 -7.03 -5.32
C GLY A 254 -12.13 -6.40 -5.56
N GLY A 255 -12.68 -6.46 -6.78
CA GLY A 255 -13.95 -5.82 -7.11
C GLY A 255 -13.92 -4.30 -6.90
N ARG A 256 -12.96 -3.61 -7.53
CA ARG A 256 -12.76 -2.14 -7.48
C ARG A 256 -14.04 -1.31 -7.74
N SER A 257 -15.07 -1.91 -8.33
CA SER A 257 -16.41 -1.32 -8.46
C SER A 257 -17.03 -0.89 -7.12
N LYS A 258 -16.72 -1.57 -6.00
CA LYS A 258 -17.16 -1.21 -4.65
C LYS A 258 -16.72 0.22 -4.24
N ASN A 259 -15.59 0.69 -4.75
CA ASN A 259 -15.05 2.04 -4.47
C ASN A 259 -15.44 3.10 -5.52
N LYS A 260 -16.41 2.79 -6.39
CA LYS A 260 -16.92 3.70 -7.43
C LYS A 260 -15.83 4.09 -8.45
N TYR A 261 -14.98 3.13 -8.80
CA TYR A 261 -13.98 3.19 -9.87
C TYR A 261 -14.68 3.34 -11.23
N GLY A 262 -14.38 4.39 -11.99
CA GLY A 262 -15.10 4.76 -13.21
C GLY A 262 -14.21 5.19 -14.36
N THR A 263 -14.80 5.88 -15.34
CA THR A 263 -14.16 6.23 -16.62
C THR A 263 -12.97 7.18 -16.43
N ALA A 264 -13.00 8.03 -15.40
CA ALA A 264 -11.87 8.89 -15.05
C ALA A 264 -10.66 8.07 -14.56
N GLU A 265 -10.89 7.07 -13.72
CA GLU A 265 -9.85 6.20 -13.16
C GLU A 265 -9.28 5.26 -14.23
N LEU A 266 -10.11 4.71 -15.12
CA LEU A 266 -9.63 3.96 -16.29
C LEU A 266 -8.72 4.79 -17.20
N PHE A 267 -9.08 6.05 -17.43
CA PHE A 267 -8.24 6.94 -18.22
C PHE A 267 -6.91 7.24 -17.52
N ARG A 268 -6.92 7.42 -16.19
CA ARG A 268 -5.71 7.66 -15.38
C ARG A 268 -4.78 6.45 -15.39
N ASP A 269 -5.32 5.27 -15.11
CA ASP A 269 -4.54 4.07 -14.78
C ASP A 269 -4.21 3.22 -16.01
N TYR A 270 -5.05 3.26 -17.05
CA TYR A 270 -4.88 2.42 -18.24
C TYR A 270 -4.80 3.21 -19.54
N GLY A 271 -5.04 4.53 -19.51
CA GLY A 271 -5.06 5.37 -20.72
C GLY A 271 -6.26 5.10 -21.63
N ILE A 272 -7.26 4.38 -21.12
CA ILE A 272 -8.43 3.92 -21.87
C ILE A 272 -9.64 4.79 -21.55
N ILE A 273 -10.40 5.12 -22.60
CA ILE A 273 -11.70 5.77 -22.50
C ILE A 273 -12.70 4.83 -23.17
N GLU A 274 -13.43 4.09 -22.36
CA GLU A 274 -14.38 3.10 -22.84
C GLU A 274 -15.56 3.74 -23.62
N GLN A 275 -16.15 2.96 -24.52
CA GLN A 275 -17.46 3.29 -25.08
C GLN A 275 -18.56 3.06 -24.02
N MET A 276 -19.76 3.59 -24.26
CA MET A 276 -20.89 3.36 -23.34
C MET A 276 -21.13 1.84 -23.12
N PRO A 277 -21.41 1.41 -21.88
CA PRO A 277 -21.71 2.25 -20.71
C PRO A 277 -20.48 2.86 -20.03
N GLN A 278 -20.65 4.05 -19.44
CA GLN A 278 -19.62 4.80 -18.74
C GLN A 278 -20.06 5.15 -17.32
N VAL A 279 -19.12 5.14 -16.36
CA VAL A 279 -19.39 5.51 -14.97
C VAL A 279 -18.61 6.77 -14.61
N TRP A 280 -19.31 7.81 -14.17
CA TRP A 280 -18.72 9.11 -13.86
C TRP A 280 -18.99 9.52 -12.41
N LYS A 281 -17.91 9.96 -11.73
CA LYS A 281 -17.95 10.49 -10.36
C LYS A 281 -17.64 11.98 -10.36
N PHE A 282 -18.59 12.78 -9.88
CA PHE A 282 -18.49 14.24 -9.80
C PHE A 282 -18.46 14.71 -8.35
N THR A 283 -17.39 15.40 -7.97
CA THR A 283 -17.20 15.89 -6.59
C THR A 283 -16.96 17.39 -6.61
N GLU A 284 -17.99 18.18 -6.28
CA GLU A 284 -17.94 19.65 -6.32
C GLU A 284 -16.84 20.20 -5.40
N LYS A 285 -16.82 19.79 -4.13
CA LYS A 285 -15.87 20.25 -3.12
C LYS A 285 -15.77 19.28 -1.94
N LYS A 286 -14.68 19.39 -1.17
CA LYS A 286 -14.44 18.58 0.02
C LYS A 286 -15.63 18.66 0.99
N GLY A 287 -16.11 17.49 1.43
CA GLY A 287 -17.25 17.37 2.35
C GLY A 287 -18.64 17.42 1.70
N VAL A 288 -18.74 17.56 0.37
CA VAL A 288 -20.00 17.34 -0.37
C VAL A 288 -20.00 15.92 -0.93
N PRO A 289 -21.01 15.08 -0.65
CA PRO A 289 -21.11 13.74 -1.21
C PRO A 289 -21.05 13.76 -2.75
N SER A 290 -20.33 12.81 -3.34
CA SER A 290 -20.17 12.75 -4.79
C SER A 290 -21.45 12.32 -5.50
N LEU A 291 -21.70 12.92 -6.66
CA LEU A 291 -22.69 12.44 -7.62
C LEU A 291 -22.03 11.34 -8.45
N VAL A 292 -22.58 10.12 -8.43
CA VAL A 292 -22.03 8.98 -9.16
C VAL A 292 -23.10 8.42 -10.09
N VAL A 293 -22.79 8.44 -11.38
CA VAL A 293 -23.76 8.19 -12.45
C VAL A 293 -23.21 7.20 -13.44
N GLU A 294 -24.02 6.19 -13.76
CA GLU A 294 -23.82 5.31 -14.90
C GLU A 294 -24.63 5.82 -16.09
N LEU A 295 -23.99 5.88 -17.25
CA LEU A 295 -24.55 6.28 -18.52
C LEU A 295 -24.54 5.08 -19.46
N GLU A 296 -25.71 4.66 -19.92
CA GLU A 296 -25.88 3.50 -20.80
C GLU A 296 -26.58 3.96 -22.08
N ARG A 297 -26.10 3.52 -23.25
CA ARG A 297 -26.78 3.82 -24.51
C ARG A 297 -27.97 2.87 -24.67
N ASP A 298 -29.17 3.43 -24.74
CA ASP A 298 -30.37 2.70 -25.13
C ASP A 298 -30.40 2.63 -26.66
N GLU A 299 -30.11 1.45 -27.20
CA GLU A 299 -30.06 1.22 -28.65
C GLU A 299 -31.43 1.30 -29.33
N GLU A 300 -32.53 1.10 -28.60
CA GLU A 300 -33.89 1.17 -29.15
C GLU A 300 -34.41 2.61 -29.22
N LEU A 301 -34.04 3.45 -28.26
CA LEU A 301 -34.54 4.81 -28.11
C LEU A 301 -33.57 5.89 -28.64
N ASP A 302 -32.35 5.52 -29.04
CA ASP A 302 -31.24 6.43 -29.38
C ASP A 302 -31.05 7.52 -28.31
N LYS A 303 -31.19 7.12 -27.04
CA LYS A 303 -31.07 7.96 -25.86
C LYS A 303 -30.04 7.38 -24.91
N VAL A 304 -29.49 8.23 -24.04
CA VAL A 304 -28.64 7.78 -22.94
C VAL A 304 -29.52 7.59 -21.72
N LYS A 305 -29.60 6.36 -21.22
CA LYS A 305 -30.19 6.01 -19.94
C LYS A 305 -29.23 6.40 -18.83
N ILE A 306 -29.78 7.02 -17.79
CA ILE A 306 -29.03 7.59 -16.68
C ILE A 306 -29.43 6.85 -15.41
N THR A 307 -28.46 6.24 -14.75
CA THR A 307 -28.68 5.47 -13.52
C THR A 307 -27.82 6.07 -12.40
N LEU A 308 -28.44 6.43 -11.28
CA LEU A 308 -27.72 6.85 -10.08
C LEU A 308 -27.28 5.62 -9.30
N LEU A 309 -25.97 5.51 -9.05
CA LEU A 309 -25.42 4.39 -8.28
C LEU A 309 -25.63 4.59 -6.78
N GLU A 310 -25.59 3.50 -6.02
CA GLU A 310 -25.83 3.50 -4.58
C GLU A 310 -24.87 4.44 -3.82
N GLY A 311 -25.41 5.15 -2.83
CA GLY A 311 -24.69 6.17 -2.08
C GLY A 311 -24.29 7.39 -2.92
N SER A 312 -24.84 7.56 -4.13
CA SER A 312 -24.74 8.81 -4.87
C SER A 312 -25.56 9.91 -4.18
N SER A 313 -25.06 11.14 -4.24
CA SER A 313 -25.79 12.33 -3.81
C SER A 313 -27.00 12.64 -4.70
N THR A 314 -27.88 13.52 -4.21
CA THR A 314 -29.02 14.02 -4.99
C THR A 314 -28.51 14.86 -6.17
N PRO A 315 -28.89 14.55 -7.42
CA PRO A 315 -28.34 15.25 -8.59
C PRO A 315 -28.65 16.76 -8.62
N SER A 316 -29.78 17.18 -8.03
CA SER A 316 -30.17 18.59 -7.95
C SER A 316 -29.15 19.45 -7.18
N ASP A 317 -28.42 18.86 -6.24
CA ASP A 317 -27.42 19.58 -5.43
C ASP A 317 -26.20 19.95 -6.29
N HIS A 318 -25.96 19.20 -7.37
CA HIS A 318 -24.80 19.36 -8.24
C HIS A 318 -25.09 20.15 -9.51
N ILE A 319 -26.35 20.39 -9.88
CA ILE A 319 -26.72 20.91 -11.22
C ILE A 319 -26.06 22.25 -11.58
N THR A 320 -25.88 23.16 -10.61
CA THR A 320 -25.23 24.45 -10.85
C THR A 320 -23.75 24.27 -11.14
N TYR A 321 -23.10 23.38 -10.38
CA TYR A 321 -21.71 23.01 -10.56
C TYR A 321 -21.48 22.33 -11.92
N LEU A 322 -22.30 21.33 -12.27
CA LEU A 322 -22.19 20.61 -13.54
C LEU A 322 -22.35 21.54 -14.74
N ARG A 323 -23.31 22.47 -14.71
CA ARG A 323 -23.49 23.48 -15.77
C ARG A 323 -22.27 24.38 -15.93
N THR A 324 -21.69 24.80 -14.81
CA THR A 324 -20.48 25.63 -14.81
C THR A 324 -19.30 24.90 -15.45
N GLU A 325 -19.11 23.61 -15.13
CA GLU A 325 -18.06 22.81 -15.74
C GLU A 325 -18.32 22.51 -17.23
N LEU A 326 -19.57 22.26 -17.63
CA LEU A 326 -19.95 22.07 -19.04
C LEU A 326 -19.62 23.31 -19.88
N ASP A 327 -20.01 24.49 -19.42
CA ASP A 327 -19.70 25.76 -20.09
C ASP A 327 -18.18 25.94 -20.26
N ARG A 328 -17.39 25.63 -19.22
CA ARG A 328 -15.93 25.71 -19.23
C ARG A 328 -15.32 24.75 -20.26
N ILE A 329 -15.74 23.49 -20.27
CA ILE A 329 -15.25 22.46 -21.20
C ILE A 329 -15.52 22.86 -22.65
N LEU A 330 -16.73 23.35 -22.94
CA LEU A 330 -17.11 23.79 -24.29
C LEU A 330 -16.25 24.98 -24.75
N ASP A 331 -15.96 25.92 -23.86
CA ASP A 331 -15.15 27.09 -24.16
C ASP A 331 -13.68 26.73 -24.44
N ILE A 332 -13.09 25.81 -23.67
CA ILE A 332 -11.68 25.39 -23.83
C ILE A 332 -11.38 24.90 -25.25
N LYS A 333 -12.24 24.05 -25.82
CA LYS A 333 -12.03 23.51 -27.17
C LYS A 333 -12.12 24.60 -28.25
N ASN A 334 -12.96 25.61 -28.03
CA ASN A 334 -13.08 26.75 -28.95
C ASN A 334 -11.85 27.65 -28.87
N GLN A 335 -11.40 28.00 -27.66
CA GLN A 335 -10.20 28.80 -27.45
C GLN A 335 -8.93 28.11 -28.00
N TRP A 336 -8.86 26.78 -27.89
CA TRP A 336 -7.73 26.01 -28.42
C TRP A 336 -7.66 26.03 -29.94
N LYS A 337 -8.80 25.90 -30.63
CA LYS A 337 -8.88 25.95 -32.11
C LYS A 337 -8.37 27.28 -32.68
N GLU A 338 -8.42 28.36 -31.92
CA GLU A 338 -7.97 29.69 -32.37
C GLU A 338 -6.45 29.90 -32.21
N ASN A 339 -5.73 28.97 -31.56
CA ASN A 339 -4.33 29.15 -31.17
C ASN A 339 -3.37 28.19 -31.91
N GLU A 340 -3.05 28.50 -33.18
CA GLU A 340 -2.19 27.67 -34.06
C GLU A 340 -0.78 27.38 -33.49
N GLN A 341 -0.29 28.16 -32.51
CA GLN A 341 1.04 27.95 -31.92
C GLN A 341 1.13 26.76 -30.96
N ASN A 342 0.01 26.31 -30.39
CA ASN A 342 0.02 25.23 -29.39
C ASN A 342 0.08 23.82 -30.01
N ASN A 343 -0.29 23.68 -31.29
CA ASN A 343 -0.42 22.37 -31.95
C ASN A 343 0.92 21.69 -32.28
N ASN A 344 2.04 22.42 -32.28
CA ASN A 344 3.35 21.86 -32.67
C ASN A 344 4.18 21.35 -31.48
N LEU A 345 3.70 21.50 -30.24
CA LEU A 345 4.44 21.14 -29.02
C LEU A 345 3.94 19.86 -28.35
N ILE A 346 2.72 19.42 -28.67
CA ILE A 346 2.08 18.24 -28.08
C ILE A 346 2.05 17.15 -29.16
N PRO A 347 2.58 15.95 -28.90
CA PRO A 347 2.44 14.80 -29.78
C PRO A 347 0.97 14.54 -30.16
N ALA A 348 0.73 14.15 -31.41
CA ALA A 348 -0.64 13.97 -31.92
C ALA A 348 -1.45 12.93 -31.14
N GLN A 349 -0.80 11.88 -30.64
CA GLN A 349 -1.41 10.82 -29.83
C GLN A 349 -1.93 11.35 -28.49
N GLU A 350 -1.11 12.10 -27.75
CA GLU A 350 -1.52 12.77 -26.50
C GLU A 350 -2.69 13.72 -26.75
N LEU A 351 -2.59 14.53 -27.82
CA LEU A 351 -3.62 15.49 -28.18
C LEU A 351 -4.95 14.79 -28.48
N ASN A 352 -4.92 13.69 -29.22
CA ASN A 352 -6.11 12.90 -29.53
C ASN A 352 -6.74 12.33 -28.26
N LYS A 353 -5.96 11.72 -27.36
CA LYS A 353 -6.46 11.15 -26.10
C LYS A 353 -7.06 12.21 -25.17
N ILE A 354 -6.44 13.38 -25.05
CA ILE A 354 -7.01 14.48 -24.26
C ILE A 354 -8.36 14.95 -24.84
N TRP A 355 -8.47 15.05 -26.16
CA TRP A 355 -9.73 15.47 -26.79
C TRP A 355 -10.79 14.37 -26.85
N GLU A 356 -10.39 13.10 -26.84
CA GLU A 356 -11.26 11.95 -26.64
C GLU A 356 -11.89 12.02 -25.24
N TYR A 357 -11.07 12.21 -24.19
CA TYR A 357 -11.53 12.35 -22.81
C TYR A 357 -12.46 13.56 -22.65
N HIS A 358 -12.06 14.70 -23.22
CA HIS A 358 -12.89 15.92 -23.29
C HIS A 358 -14.25 15.64 -23.91
N SER A 359 -14.27 14.88 -25.01
CA SER A 359 -15.50 14.55 -25.72
C SER A 359 -16.41 13.65 -24.89
N ALA A 360 -15.86 12.61 -24.26
CA ALA A 360 -16.61 11.71 -23.37
C ALA A 360 -17.20 12.49 -22.18
N LEU A 361 -16.40 13.35 -21.55
CA LEU A 361 -16.83 14.20 -20.43
C LEU A 361 -17.92 15.20 -20.84
N ASN A 362 -17.82 15.78 -22.03
CA ASN A 362 -18.86 16.66 -22.58
C ASN A 362 -20.18 15.92 -22.80
N VAL A 363 -20.12 14.71 -23.38
CA VAL A 363 -21.30 13.86 -23.57
C VAL A 363 -21.90 13.50 -22.22
N ALA A 364 -21.08 13.12 -21.24
CA ALA A 364 -21.54 12.77 -19.90
C ALA A 364 -22.25 13.93 -19.21
N LEU A 365 -21.60 15.09 -19.11
CA LEU A 365 -22.18 16.28 -18.47
C LEU A 365 -23.46 16.75 -19.15
N THR A 366 -23.51 16.72 -20.49
CA THR A 366 -24.71 17.12 -21.24
C THR A 366 -25.89 16.21 -20.89
N ASN A 367 -25.70 14.88 -21.00
CA ASN A 367 -26.77 13.92 -20.72
C ASN A 367 -27.21 13.99 -19.26
N ILE A 368 -26.27 14.08 -18.31
CA ILE A 368 -26.58 14.21 -16.89
C ILE A 368 -27.41 15.48 -16.62
N ILE A 369 -27.00 16.64 -17.14
CA ILE A 369 -27.73 17.89 -16.92
C ILE A 369 -29.13 17.84 -17.54
N ASP A 370 -29.26 17.27 -18.74
CA ASP A 370 -30.55 17.13 -19.42
C ASP A 370 -31.47 16.14 -18.68
N GLY A 371 -30.95 15.00 -18.24
CA GLY A 371 -31.65 14.01 -17.43
C GLY A 371 -32.13 14.58 -16.09
N ILE A 372 -31.27 15.31 -15.37
CA ILE A 372 -31.65 15.98 -14.12
C ILE A 372 -32.71 17.06 -14.39
N SER A 373 -32.57 17.83 -15.47
CA SER A 373 -33.53 18.90 -15.80
C SER A 373 -34.91 18.38 -16.22
N SER A 374 -34.98 17.13 -16.65
CA SER A 374 -36.21 16.45 -17.10
C SER A 374 -36.74 15.42 -16.12
N ASP A 375 -36.08 15.22 -14.98
CA ASP A 375 -36.30 14.12 -14.04
C ASP A 375 -36.29 12.73 -14.72
N ASP A 376 -35.49 12.58 -15.79
CA ASP A 376 -35.34 11.38 -16.62
C ASP A 376 -34.08 10.61 -16.21
N TYR A 377 -34.08 10.09 -14.99
CA TYR A 377 -33.04 9.20 -14.45
C TYR A 377 -33.66 8.14 -13.55
N SER A 378 -32.99 7.00 -13.44
CA SER A 378 -33.40 5.89 -12.58
C SER A 378 -32.48 5.78 -11.37
N LEU A 379 -33.01 5.28 -10.26
CA LEU A 379 -32.21 4.81 -9.15
C LEU A 379 -31.71 3.41 -9.52
N GLY A 380 -30.40 3.15 -9.35
CA GLY A 380 -29.87 1.80 -9.45
C GLY A 380 -30.59 0.88 -8.47
N GLU A 381 -30.80 -0.37 -8.87
CA GLU A 381 -31.28 -1.40 -7.94
C GLU A 381 -30.24 -1.58 -6.83
N ASN A 382 -30.70 -1.87 -5.60
CA ASN A 382 -29.83 -2.37 -4.55
C ASN A 382 -29.00 -3.51 -5.16
N TYR A 383 -27.68 -3.44 -5.01
CA TYR A 383 -26.88 -4.63 -5.19
C TYR A 383 -27.26 -5.56 -4.03
N ASP A 384 -28.30 -6.37 -4.26
CA ASP A 384 -28.72 -7.41 -3.33
C ASP A 384 -27.54 -8.37 -3.21
N ASP A 385 -26.82 -8.24 -2.09
CA ASP A 385 -26.09 -9.31 -1.46
C ASP A 385 -26.99 -10.54 -1.45
N SER A 386 -26.76 -11.46 -2.37
CA SER A 386 -27.10 -12.85 -2.08
C SER A 386 -26.10 -13.33 -1.03
N ASP A 387 -26.59 -13.38 0.21
CA ASP A 387 -26.02 -13.95 1.43
C ASP A 387 -25.39 -12.92 2.39
N ASP A 388 -26.22 -12.15 3.10
CA ASP A 388 -26.51 -12.46 4.51
C ASP A 388 -27.57 -11.50 5.11
N ASP A 389 -28.64 -12.10 5.65
CA ASP A 389 -29.65 -11.46 6.47
C ASP A 389 -29.00 -10.82 7.72
N GLU A 390 -29.25 -9.54 7.99
CA GLU A 390 -29.73 -9.07 9.31
C GLU A 390 -30.00 -7.55 9.31
N ASP A 391 -31.27 -7.21 9.11
CA ASP A 391 -31.83 -5.88 9.31
C ASP A 391 -32.52 -5.85 10.69
N GLU A 392 -31.90 -5.30 11.76
CA GLU A 392 -32.67 -4.95 12.99
C GLU A 392 -32.09 -3.79 13.84
N PHE A 393 -32.83 -2.66 13.84
CA PHE A 393 -32.98 -1.61 14.87
C PHE A 393 -31.74 -0.88 15.44
N LYS A 394 -31.43 0.28 14.85
CA LYS A 394 -30.48 1.28 15.37
C LYS A 394 -31.16 2.26 16.35
N THR A 395 -30.58 2.44 17.53
CA THR A 395 -30.98 3.47 18.51
C THR A 395 -29.97 4.61 18.57
N ASP A 396 -30.43 5.78 19.02
CA ASP A 396 -29.78 7.11 18.96
C ASP A 396 -28.38 7.26 19.59
N ILE A 397 -27.74 6.19 20.07
CA ILE A 397 -26.37 6.19 20.63
C ILE A 397 -25.29 5.95 19.55
N GLU A 398 -25.64 5.36 18.39
CA GLU A 398 -24.68 5.12 17.29
C GLU A 398 -24.27 6.37 16.50
N ILE A 399 -25.02 7.47 16.54
CA ILE A 399 -24.71 8.66 15.74
C ILE A 399 -23.35 9.28 16.15
N ALA A 400 -22.90 9.06 17.39
CA ALA A 400 -21.56 9.48 17.82
C ALA A 400 -20.43 8.53 17.36
N TYR A 401 -20.75 7.28 17.03
CA TYR A 401 -19.81 6.25 16.58
C TYR A 401 -19.47 6.41 15.08
N TRP A 402 -20.49 6.69 14.25
CA TRP A 402 -20.33 6.84 12.80
C TRP A 402 -19.59 8.11 12.34
N ILE A 403 -19.50 9.15 13.18
CA ILE A 403 -18.76 10.39 12.84
C ILE A 403 -17.24 10.13 12.75
N ASN A 404 -16.72 9.09 13.43
CA ASN A 404 -15.30 8.74 13.38
C ASN A 404 -14.98 7.64 12.36
N VAL A 405 -15.91 6.72 12.08
CA VAL A 405 -15.73 5.63 11.08
C VAL A 405 -15.69 6.18 9.65
N GLN A 406 -16.42 7.27 9.37
CA GLN A 406 -16.48 7.87 8.03
C GLN A 406 -15.13 8.47 7.55
N LYS A 407 -14.13 8.57 8.41
CA LYS A 407 -12.76 8.99 8.04
C LYS A 407 -11.91 7.88 7.44
N CYS A 408 -12.31 6.62 7.56
CA CYS A 408 -11.49 5.47 7.19
C CYS A 408 -11.71 4.92 5.78
N TYR A 409 -12.71 5.43 5.05
CA TYR A 409 -13.04 5.02 3.68
C TYR A 409 -12.52 6.00 2.60
N ASP A 410 -11.74 7.03 2.98
CA ASP A 410 -11.02 7.89 2.03
C ASP A 410 -9.56 7.37 1.90
N GLU A 411 -9.21 6.80 0.75
CA GLU A 411 -7.93 6.13 0.41
C GLU A 411 -6.66 7.01 0.56
N ASP A 412 -6.80 8.32 0.82
CA ASP A 412 -5.70 9.29 0.87
C ASP A 412 -4.96 9.40 2.23
N HIS A 413 -5.32 8.58 3.22
CA HIS A 413 -4.90 8.80 4.62
C HIS A 413 -4.04 7.69 5.24
N TYR A 414 -3.37 6.84 4.47
CA TYR A 414 -2.54 5.79 5.07
C TYR A 414 -1.31 6.32 5.83
N LEU A 415 -0.79 7.51 5.52
CA LEU A 415 0.33 8.10 6.29
C LEU A 415 0.29 9.63 6.42
N ASN A 416 -0.72 10.30 5.85
CA ASN A 416 -0.82 11.75 5.86
C ASN A 416 -1.88 12.22 6.86
N LEU A 417 -1.52 12.27 8.14
CA LEU A 417 -2.34 12.83 9.23
C LEU A 417 -2.43 14.37 9.19
N THR A 418 -2.56 14.93 7.99
CA THR A 418 -2.65 16.38 7.69
C THR A 418 -3.98 17.02 8.11
N GLY A 419 -4.88 16.25 8.72
CA GLY A 419 -6.24 16.67 9.08
C GLY A 419 -6.45 17.05 10.55
N PHE A 420 -5.43 16.95 11.41
CA PHE A 420 -5.57 17.36 12.80
C PHE A 420 -4.97 18.75 13.02
N ASP A 421 -5.84 19.70 13.37
CA ASP A 421 -5.44 20.96 14.00
C ASP A 421 -4.98 20.64 15.42
N TRP A 422 -3.80 20.02 15.51
CA TRP A 422 -3.14 19.73 16.75
C TRP A 422 -2.77 21.07 17.38
N SER A 423 -3.56 21.52 18.35
CA SER A 423 -3.38 22.72 19.19
C SER A 423 -2.14 23.57 18.85
N ASP A 424 -2.35 24.87 18.58
CA ASP A 424 -1.29 25.88 18.65
C ASP A 424 -0.33 25.56 19.82
N HIS A 425 0.87 25.05 19.50
CA HIS A 425 1.98 24.66 20.41
C HIS A 425 2.00 23.21 20.96
N PRO A 426 2.48 22.21 20.17
CA PRO A 426 2.90 20.93 20.74
C PRO A 426 4.01 21.08 21.78
N THR A 427 4.06 20.16 22.75
CA THR A 427 5.27 19.96 23.54
C THR A 427 6.23 19.11 22.72
N THR A 428 7.08 19.76 21.95
CA THR A 428 8.15 19.10 21.19
C THR A 428 9.35 18.85 22.09
N LEU A 429 9.80 17.61 22.09
CA LEU A 429 11.02 17.15 22.73
C LEU A 429 11.93 16.58 21.65
N LYS A 430 13.23 16.76 21.85
CA LYS A 430 14.24 16.10 21.01
C LYS A 430 15.03 15.14 21.89
N SER A 431 14.98 13.85 21.58
CA SER A 431 15.89 12.86 22.15
C SER A 431 17.12 12.72 21.26
N ASN A 432 18.04 11.83 21.65
CA ASN A 432 19.19 11.48 20.81
C ASN A 432 18.81 10.61 19.61
N TYR A 433 17.59 10.06 19.61
CA TYR A 433 17.15 9.08 18.63
C TYR A 433 16.12 9.68 17.67
N GLN A 434 15.20 10.51 18.18
CA GLN A 434 14.02 10.95 17.45
C GLN A 434 13.47 12.26 18.01
N THR A 435 12.63 12.91 17.22
CA THR A 435 11.76 14.00 17.66
C THR A 435 10.49 13.39 18.23
N ILE A 436 10.06 13.87 19.40
CA ILE A 436 8.86 13.40 20.08
C ILE A 436 7.93 14.59 20.25
N ASN A 437 6.76 14.57 19.60
CA ASN A 437 5.76 15.62 19.78
C ASN A 437 4.59 15.10 20.59
N TYR A 438 4.25 15.80 21.68
CA TYR A 438 3.02 15.56 22.43
C TYR A 438 2.00 16.65 22.15
N TYR A 439 0.80 16.23 21.79
CA TYR A 439 -0.33 17.09 21.48
C TYR A 439 -1.43 16.91 22.52
N GLU A 440 -2.17 18.00 22.79
CA GLU A 440 -3.40 17.95 23.57
C GLU A 440 -4.48 18.72 22.82
N LYS A 441 -5.55 18.04 22.44
CA LYS A 441 -6.68 18.69 21.76
C LYS A 441 -7.38 19.64 22.73
N THR A 442 -7.60 20.87 22.28
CA THR A 442 -8.14 21.94 23.12
C THR A 442 -9.57 21.65 23.59
N ASP A 443 -10.37 21.01 22.74
CA ASP A 443 -11.79 20.69 22.90
C ASP A 443 -12.05 19.44 23.75
N THR A 444 -11.35 18.34 23.44
CA THR A 444 -11.57 17.01 24.01
C THR A 444 -10.61 16.69 25.15
N LYS A 445 -9.51 17.45 25.29
CA LYS A 445 -8.38 17.15 26.20
C LYS A 445 -7.71 15.81 25.91
N ASP A 446 -7.99 15.24 24.75
CA ASP A 446 -7.37 14.03 24.25
C ASP A 446 -5.90 14.30 23.95
N LYS A 447 -5.05 13.37 24.34
CA LYS A 447 -3.60 13.49 24.19
C LYS A 447 -3.12 12.48 23.17
N CYS A 448 -2.19 12.90 22.34
CA CYS A 448 -1.57 12.05 21.33
C CYS A 448 -0.08 12.32 21.30
N PHE A 449 0.69 11.37 20.77
CA PHE A 449 2.08 11.63 20.44
C PHE A 449 2.49 11.04 19.10
N ASP A 450 3.49 11.66 18.51
CA ASP A 450 4.24 11.13 17.37
C ASP A 450 5.72 10.98 17.70
N LEU A 451 6.36 10.15 16.89
CA LEU A 451 7.81 10.01 16.80
C LEU A 451 8.20 10.32 15.36
N ASP A 452 9.06 11.33 15.16
CA ASP A 452 9.48 11.82 13.84
C ASP A 452 8.29 12.01 12.87
N ASP A 453 7.27 12.75 13.34
CA ASP A 453 6.03 13.07 12.61
C ASP A 453 5.13 11.86 12.28
N THR A 454 5.46 10.67 12.80
CA THR A 454 4.64 9.45 12.70
C THR A 454 3.84 9.25 13.98
N VAL A 455 2.52 9.44 13.92
CA VAL A 455 1.64 9.27 15.09
C VAL A 455 1.69 7.84 15.58
N GLN A 456 1.96 7.69 16.88
CA GLN A 456 2.04 6.39 17.53
C GLN A 456 0.70 6.02 18.16
N ILE A 457 0.17 6.88 19.04
CA ILE A 457 -1.10 6.62 19.74
C ILE A 457 -1.75 7.90 20.26
N CYS A 458 -3.07 7.83 20.51
CA CYS A 458 -3.80 8.76 21.37
C CYS A 458 -4.47 8.05 22.56
N ALA A 459 -4.72 8.82 23.62
CA ALA A 459 -5.29 8.32 24.86
C ALA A 459 -6.71 7.76 24.67
N ASN A 460 -7.52 8.40 23.83
CA ASN A 460 -8.93 8.03 23.61
C ASN A 460 -9.14 6.70 22.87
N TYR A 461 -8.16 6.22 22.09
CA TYR A 461 -8.28 4.94 21.37
C TYR A 461 -7.21 3.91 21.74
N ARG A 462 -6.41 4.13 22.79
CA ARG A 462 -5.43 3.16 23.28
C ARG A 462 -5.92 1.69 23.32
N PRO A 463 -7.17 1.36 23.71
CA PRO A 463 -7.58 -0.04 23.84
C PRO A 463 -7.69 -0.76 22.49
N HIS A 464 -7.88 -0.04 21.38
CA HIS A 464 -8.10 -0.64 20.06
C HIS A 464 -6.86 -1.37 19.55
N TYR A 465 -5.67 -0.91 19.92
CA TYR A 465 -4.41 -1.58 19.60
C TYR A 465 -3.97 -2.53 20.71
N HIS A 466 -3.81 -2.02 21.93
CA HIS A 466 -3.13 -2.75 23.00
C HIS A 466 -3.91 -3.94 23.55
N GLU A 467 -5.25 -3.83 23.66
CA GLU A 467 -6.06 -4.93 24.18
C GLU A 467 -6.06 -6.14 23.25
N PRO A 468 -6.39 -6.06 21.95
CA PRO A 468 -6.30 -7.22 21.10
C PRO A 468 -4.87 -7.72 20.94
N PHE A 469 -3.85 -6.84 20.82
CA PHE A 469 -2.46 -7.27 20.67
C PHE A 469 -1.97 -8.14 21.85
N VAL A 470 -2.38 -7.81 23.07
CA VAL A 470 -2.02 -8.59 24.26
C VAL A 470 -3.01 -9.72 24.52
N HIS A 471 -4.31 -9.43 24.57
CA HIS A 471 -5.32 -10.37 25.09
C HIS A 471 -5.76 -11.41 24.08
N PHE A 472 -5.85 -11.07 22.79
CA PHE A 472 -6.13 -12.08 21.76
C PHE A 472 -5.01 -13.13 21.74
N THR A 473 -3.77 -12.66 21.70
CA THR A 473 -2.57 -13.51 21.71
C THR A 473 -2.47 -14.33 22.98
N SER A 474 -2.79 -13.73 24.13
CA SER A 474 -2.66 -14.40 25.41
C SER A 474 -3.76 -15.43 25.68
N ALA A 475 -4.88 -15.39 24.96
CA ALA A 475 -6.00 -16.31 25.11
C ALA A 475 -5.63 -17.78 24.81
N PHE A 476 -4.52 -18.01 24.12
CA PHE A 476 -4.03 -19.35 23.80
C PHE A 476 -3.22 -19.99 24.94
N PHE A 477 -2.91 -19.25 26.01
CA PHE A 477 -2.17 -19.77 27.16
C PHE A 477 -3.11 -20.08 28.32
N GLN A 478 -2.98 -21.27 28.90
CA GLN A 478 -3.62 -21.55 30.18
C GLN A 478 -3.07 -20.64 31.30
N ASP A 479 -1.77 -20.33 31.23
CA ASP A 479 -1.06 -19.56 32.25
C ASP A 479 0.09 -18.77 31.63
N LEU A 480 -0.03 -17.44 31.60
CA LEU A 480 0.99 -16.53 31.06
C LEU A 480 1.95 -16.10 32.16
N ARG A 481 3.25 -16.41 32.04
CA ARG A 481 4.25 -16.19 33.11
C ARG A 481 5.38 -15.27 32.70
N ARG A 482 5.94 -15.44 31.51
CA ARG A 482 7.14 -14.74 31.04
C ARG A 482 6.85 -14.05 29.72
N VAL A 483 6.89 -12.73 29.74
CA VAL A 483 6.63 -11.88 28.57
C VAL A 483 7.83 -10.99 28.29
N VAL A 484 8.19 -10.84 27.03
CA VAL A 484 9.11 -9.78 26.58
C VAL A 484 8.41 -8.94 25.53
N PHE A 485 8.53 -7.62 25.63
CA PHE A 485 8.07 -6.70 24.61
C PHE A 485 9.24 -5.84 24.13
N VAL A 486 9.27 -5.54 22.84
CA VAL A 486 10.28 -4.71 22.18
C VAL A 486 9.61 -3.47 21.61
N GLY A 487 10.16 -2.30 21.89
CA GLY A 487 9.45 -1.03 21.72
C GLY A 487 8.47 -0.81 22.88
N GLY A 488 7.27 -0.31 22.58
CA GLY A 488 6.22 -0.12 23.59
C GLY A 488 6.59 0.88 24.69
N GLY A 489 7.43 1.88 24.35
CA GLY A 489 7.87 2.91 25.28
C GLY A 489 6.73 3.66 25.95
N ASP A 490 5.53 3.70 25.39
CA ASP A 490 4.36 4.28 26.05
C ASP A 490 3.88 3.51 27.30
N SER A 491 4.39 2.30 27.54
CA SER A 491 4.04 1.42 28.67
C SER A 491 2.57 0.95 28.69
N MET A 492 1.83 1.08 27.60
CA MET A 492 0.45 0.59 27.50
C MET A 492 0.41 -0.92 27.28
N LEU A 493 1.34 -1.50 26.51
CA LEU A 493 1.53 -2.96 26.47
C LEU A 493 1.79 -3.52 27.87
N LEU A 494 2.71 -2.90 28.61
CA LEU A 494 3.01 -3.30 29.98
C LEU A 494 1.77 -3.23 30.88
N HIS A 495 0.93 -2.21 30.73
CA HIS A 495 -0.31 -2.06 31.47
C HIS A 495 -1.27 -3.24 31.23
N GLU A 496 -1.44 -3.67 29.98
CA GLU A 496 -2.30 -4.81 29.63
C GLU A 496 -1.70 -6.16 30.08
N ILE A 497 -0.38 -6.34 29.94
CA ILE A 497 0.34 -7.57 30.36
C ILE A 497 0.22 -7.79 31.88
N LEU A 498 0.36 -6.72 32.68
CA LEU A 498 0.34 -6.84 34.15
C LEU A 498 -1.05 -7.18 34.72
N LYS A 499 -2.11 -7.20 33.90
CA LYS A 499 -3.42 -7.71 34.31
C LYS A 499 -3.39 -9.23 34.54
N TYR A 500 -2.46 -9.96 33.93
CA TYR A 500 -2.30 -11.40 34.14
C TYR A 500 -1.67 -11.70 35.52
N PRO A 501 -2.38 -12.39 36.42
CA PRO A 501 -1.96 -12.49 37.83
C PRO A 501 -0.73 -13.37 38.08
N ASN A 502 -0.44 -14.30 37.16
CA ASN A 502 0.63 -15.28 37.30
C ASN A 502 1.94 -14.88 36.62
N ILE A 503 2.02 -13.64 36.11
CA ILE A 503 3.25 -13.09 35.54
C ILE A 503 4.39 -13.16 36.58
N GLU A 504 5.50 -13.74 36.15
CA GLU A 504 6.75 -13.89 36.89
C GLU A 504 7.82 -12.90 36.39
N LEU A 505 7.84 -12.63 35.08
CA LEU A 505 8.75 -11.67 34.43
C LEU A 505 8.07 -10.98 33.26
N VAL A 506 8.19 -9.65 33.21
CA VAL A 506 7.95 -8.83 32.01
C VAL A 506 9.24 -8.08 31.69
N ALA A 507 9.85 -8.35 30.54
CA ALA A 507 11.02 -7.63 30.06
C ALA A 507 10.60 -6.61 28.99
N GLY A 508 10.93 -5.34 29.19
CA GLY A 508 10.74 -4.27 28.20
C GLY A 508 12.07 -3.85 27.58
N LEU A 509 12.22 -4.04 26.27
CA LEU A 509 13.38 -3.62 25.49
C LEU A 509 13.03 -2.33 24.74
N GLU A 510 13.51 -1.19 25.23
CA GLU A 510 13.15 0.14 24.70
C GLU A 510 14.41 0.97 24.44
N LEU A 511 14.47 1.64 23.29
CA LEU A 511 15.62 2.46 22.92
C LEU A 511 15.64 3.78 23.69
N ASP A 512 14.49 4.45 23.77
CA ASP A 512 14.36 5.84 24.15
C ASP A 512 13.63 6.01 25.49
N GLN A 513 14.42 6.19 26.56
CA GLN A 513 13.91 6.47 27.90
C GLN A 513 13.03 7.73 27.98
N LYS A 514 13.19 8.68 27.06
CA LYS A 514 12.35 9.88 27.03
C LYS A 514 10.93 9.55 26.65
N VAL A 515 10.69 8.56 25.78
CA VAL A 515 9.35 8.07 25.44
C VAL A 515 8.67 7.53 26.70
N VAL A 516 9.34 6.65 27.46
CA VAL A 516 8.78 6.07 28.71
C VAL A 516 8.41 7.14 29.74
N ARG A 517 9.36 8.05 30.04
CA ARG A 517 9.15 9.09 31.05
C ARG A 517 8.06 10.06 30.64
N ASN A 518 8.02 10.46 29.37
CA ASN A 518 7.02 11.41 28.90
C ASN A 518 5.67 10.76 28.69
N SER A 519 5.60 9.48 28.35
CA SER A 519 4.32 8.75 28.34
C SER A 519 3.72 8.65 29.74
N PHE A 520 4.51 8.40 30.78
CA PHE A 520 4.02 8.54 32.16
C PHE A 520 3.52 9.96 32.48
N LYS A 521 4.26 10.99 32.05
CA LYS A 521 3.88 12.40 32.27
C LYS A 521 2.58 12.77 31.56
N HIS A 522 2.42 12.37 30.30
CA HIS A 522 1.35 12.81 29.42
C HIS A 522 0.13 11.89 29.49
N PHE A 523 0.32 10.57 29.41
CA PHE A 523 -0.73 9.53 29.41
C PHE A 523 -1.02 8.90 30.77
N LYS A 524 -0.15 9.11 31.77
CA LYS A 524 -0.26 8.49 33.11
C LYS A 524 -0.10 6.96 33.10
N THR A 525 0.52 6.42 32.05
CA THR A 525 0.91 5.02 31.94
C THR A 525 2.09 4.75 32.86
N GLN A 526 1.95 3.76 33.74
CA GLN A 526 2.97 3.47 34.74
C GLN A 526 4.04 2.54 34.15
N PRO A 527 5.34 2.92 34.18
CA PRO A 527 6.41 2.03 33.74
C PRO A 527 6.74 0.93 34.75
N HIS A 528 6.13 0.98 35.95
CA HIS A 528 6.25 -0.05 37.00
C HIS A 528 7.70 -0.42 37.39
N PHE A 529 8.61 0.56 37.44
CA PHE A 529 10.00 0.34 37.86
C PHE A 529 10.15 -0.26 39.27
N ASP A 530 9.12 -0.14 40.11
CA ASP A 530 9.05 -0.70 41.46
C ASP A 530 8.47 -2.12 41.53
N ASP A 531 7.85 -2.59 40.46
CA ASP A 531 7.35 -3.96 40.36
C ASP A 531 8.53 -4.91 40.07
N LYS A 532 8.77 -5.85 40.99
CA LYS A 532 9.86 -6.81 40.89
C LYS A 532 9.73 -7.77 39.70
N ARG A 533 8.53 -7.86 39.11
CA ARG A 533 8.27 -8.65 37.91
C ARG A 533 8.72 -7.92 36.65
N VAL A 534 8.88 -6.60 36.68
CA VAL A 534 9.17 -5.78 35.50
C VAL A 534 10.67 -5.48 35.43
N GLN A 535 11.27 -5.72 34.27
CA GLN A 535 12.67 -5.41 33.98
C GLN A 535 12.75 -4.59 32.69
N TRP A 536 13.28 -3.37 32.79
CA TRP A 536 13.56 -2.53 31.63
C TRP A 536 15.01 -2.67 31.18
N TRP A 537 15.19 -2.82 29.88
CA TRP A 537 16.47 -2.89 29.19
C TRP A 537 16.51 -1.74 28.19
N PHE A 538 17.18 -0.66 28.58
CA PHE A 538 17.28 0.54 27.76
C PHE A 538 18.50 0.51 26.86
N GLY A 539 18.28 0.62 25.55
CA GLY A 539 19.33 0.67 24.55
C GLY A 539 18.92 0.07 23.21
N ASP A 540 19.85 0.08 22.28
CA ASP A 540 19.66 -0.47 20.94
C ASP A 540 19.40 -1.98 21.00
N ALA A 541 18.21 -2.40 20.57
CA ALA A 541 17.79 -3.79 20.62
C ALA A 541 18.72 -4.69 19.78
N THR A 542 19.22 -4.22 18.63
CA THR A 542 20.14 -4.99 17.76
C THR A 542 21.43 -5.36 18.49
N LYS A 543 21.93 -4.45 19.32
CA LYS A 543 23.11 -4.68 20.15
C LYS A 543 22.75 -5.51 21.37
N SER A 544 21.61 -5.20 21.99
CA SER A 544 21.13 -5.81 23.24
C SER A 544 20.85 -7.30 23.11
N MET A 545 20.39 -7.76 21.94
CA MET A 545 20.08 -9.18 21.70
C MET A 545 21.27 -10.12 21.88
N THR A 546 22.51 -9.65 21.73
CA THR A 546 23.71 -10.46 21.99
C THR A 546 24.12 -10.50 23.48
N MET A 547 23.41 -9.75 24.32
CA MET A 547 23.77 -9.48 25.71
C MET A 547 22.67 -9.87 26.71
N VAL A 548 21.48 -10.22 26.22
CA VAL A 548 20.40 -10.70 27.09
C VAL A 548 20.87 -11.95 27.85
N PRO A 549 20.37 -12.18 29.08
CA PRO A 549 20.79 -13.32 29.88
C PRO A 549 20.58 -14.64 29.14
N GLN A 550 21.52 -15.58 29.23
CA GLN A 550 21.43 -16.85 28.48
C GLN A 550 20.16 -17.64 28.83
N GLU A 551 19.67 -17.53 30.05
CA GLU A 551 18.43 -18.15 30.51
C GLU A 551 17.17 -17.55 29.88
N TRP A 552 17.28 -16.49 29.07
CA TRP A 552 16.17 -15.88 28.36
C TRP A 552 15.81 -16.62 27.07
N TYR A 553 16.79 -17.24 26.40
CA TYR A 553 16.57 -17.95 25.13
C TYR A 553 15.68 -19.18 25.32
N GLY A 554 14.58 -19.23 24.58
CA GLY A 554 13.56 -20.28 24.67
C GLY A 554 12.79 -20.28 26.00
N SER A 555 12.67 -19.12 26.66
CA SER A 555 12.11 -19.01 28.01
C SER A 555 10.87 -18.14 28.11
N PHE A 556 10.48 -17.42 27.05
CA PHE A 556 9.31 -16.55 27.06
C PHE A 556 8.08 -17.25 26.50
N ASP A 557 6.96 -17.13 27.22
CA ASP A 557 5.65 -17.59 26.74
C ASP A 557 5.20 -16.70 25.58
N LEU A 558 5.44 -15.38 25.70
CA LEU A 558 5.00 -14.39 24.74
C LEU A 558 6.12 -13.40 24.42
N VAL A 559 6.42 -13.24 23.13
CA VAL A 559 7.32 -12.22 22.59
C VAL A 559 6.48 -11.24 21.75
N LEU A 560 6.35 -10.01 22.23
CA LEU A 560 5.60 -8.91 21.58
C LEU A 560 6.58 -7.96 20.90
N VAL A 561 6.40 -7.71 19.62
CA VAL A 561 7.24 -6.76 18.88
C VAL A 561 6.36 -5.61 18.40
N ASP A 562 6.60 -4.44 18.96
CA ASP A 562 5.89 -3.18 18.72
C ASP A 562 6.89 -2.17 18.15
N LEU A 563 7.31 -2.43 16.91
CA LEU A 563 8.35 -1.69 16.21
C LEU A 563 7.92 -1.43 14.77
N SER A 564 8.38 -0.33 14.19
CA SER A 564 8.22 -0.04 12.77
C SER A 564 9.15 -0.90 11.89
N GLU A 565 8.76 -1.10 10.63
CA GLU A 565 9.48 -1.94 9.66
C GLU A 565 10.99 -1.63 9.55
N THR A 566 11.36 -0.35 9.58
CA THR A 566 12.75 0.11 9.39
C THR A 566 13.73 -0.57 10.37
N VAL A 567 13.30 -0.82 11.61
CA VAL A 567 14.16 -1.36 12.67
C VAL A 567 14.34 -2.88 12.54
N MET A 568 13.36 -3.58 11.97
CA MET A 568 13.32 -5.04 11.94
C MET A 568 14.22 -5.67 10.89
N SER A 569 14.62 -4.91 9.87
CA SER A 569 15.59 -5.34 8.85
C SER A 569 17.05 -5.23 9.29
N PHE A 570 17.33 -4.67 10.47
CA PHE A 570 18.70 -4.51 10.95
C PHE A 570 19.33 -5.85 11.37
N ALA A 571 20.56 -6.06 10.93
CA ALA A 571 21.37 -7.22 11.32
C ALA A 571 21.75 -7.13 12.80
N VAL A 572 21.48 -8.21 13.54
CA VAL A 572 21.95 -8.43 14.93
C VAL A 572 23.33 -9.06 14.91
N THR A 573 23.54 -10.01 14.00
CA THR A 573 24.83 -10.65 13.71
C THR A 573 25.00 -10.77 12.20
N ASP A 574 26.17 -11.23 11.74
CA ASP A 574 26.39 -11.54 10.31
C ASP A 574 25.42 -12.60 9.75
N GLN A 575 24.69 -13.31 10.61
CA GLN A 575 23.81 -14.44 10.26
C GLN A 575 22.34 -14.25 10.67
N LEU A 576 22.03 -13.30 11.56
CA LEU A 576 20.70 -13.15 12.14
C LEU A 576 20.24 -11.69 12.05
N ASP A 577 19.01 -11.51 11.56
CA ASP A 577 18.27 -10.25 11.71
C ASP A 577 17.54 -10.17 13.07
N MET A 578 16.86 -9.05 13.30
CA MET A 578 16.12 -8.80 14.54
C MET A 578 14.97 -9.79 14.78
N VAL A 579 14.23 -10.17 13.73
CA VAL A 579 13.11 -11.13 13.85
C VAL A 579 13.67 -12.49 14.27
N GLU A 580 14.71 -12.95 13.60
CA GLU A 580 15.36 -14.22 13.87
C GLU A 580 15.96 -14.23 15.28
N ALA A 581 16.66 -13.17 15.69
CA ALA A 581 17.22 -13.08 17.03
C ALA A 581 16.14 -13.11 18.13
N LEU A 582 15.04 -12.37 17.95
CA LEU A 582 13.94 -12.34 18.91
C LEU A 582 13.16 -13.66 18.94
N SER A 583 13.06 -14.37 17.82
CA SER A 583 12.43 -15.70 17.75
C SER A 583 13.10 -16.71 18.68
N LEU A 584 14.42 -16.57 18.91
CA LEU A 584 15.19 -17.43 19.82
C LEU A 584 14.78 -17.27 21.29
N LEU A 585 14.02 -16.23 21.66
CA LEU A 585 13.50 -16.02 23.01
C LEU A 585 12.22 -16.84 23.28
N VAL A 586 11.50 -17.22 22.22
CA VAL A 586 10.19 -17.88 22.30
C VAL A 586 10.34 -19.32 22.77
N LYS A 587 9.53 -19.74 23.75
CA LYS A 587 9.42 -21.15 24.13
C LYS A 587 8.92 -22.01 22.97
N PRO A 588 9.18 -23.34 22.97
CA PRO A 588 8.59 -24.23 21.97
C PRO A 588 7.05 -24.14 21.88
N ASP A 589 6.38 -23.90 23.00
CA ASP A 589 4.93 -23.68 23.13
C ASP A 589 4.58 -22.20 23.39
N GLY A 590 5.49 -21.29 23.06
CA GLY A 590 5.26 -19.84 23.12
C GLY A 590 4.66 -19.28 21.82
N ILE A 591 4.32 -17.99 21.87
CA ILE A 591 3.84 -17.22 20.71
C ILE A 591 4.75 -16.00 20.50
N PHE A 592 5.10 -15.77 19.24
CA PHE A 592 5.66 -14.52 18.75
C PHE A 592 4.54 -13.72 18.09
N ILE A 593 4.41 -12.45 18.41
CA ILE A 593 3.49 -11.54 17.72
C ILE A 593 4.18 -10.24 17.34
N LYS A 594 3.90 -9.74 16.14
CA LYS A 594 4.39 -8.46 15.62
C LYS A 594 3.23 -7.64 15.03
N ASN A 595 3.30 -6.31 15.21
CA ASN A 595 2.48 -5.34 14.48
C ASN A 595 2.98 -5.16 13.04
N GLU A 596 2.12 -4.94 12.05
CA GLU A 596 2.45 -4.87 10.60
C GLU A 596 2.66 -6.26 9.95
N HIS A 597 2.64 -6.29 8.61
CA HIS A 597 2.64 -7.52 7.82
C HIS A 597 4.04 -8.15 7.65
N TYR A 598 4.33 -9.19 8.45
CA TYR A 598 5.55 -10.01 8.42
C TYR A 598 5.27 -11.52 8.24
N PHE A 599 4.14 -11.84 7.59
CA PHE A 599 3.64 -13.21 7.49
C PHE A 599 4.68 -14.17 6.89
N ASP A 600 5.23 -13.84 5.73
CA ASP A 600 6.18 -14.70 5.03
C ASP A 600 7.46 -14.95 5.84
N LYS A 601 8.03 -13.90 6.44
CA LYS A 601 9.24 -14.05 7.25
C LYS A 601 9.00 -14.97 8.44
N LEU A 602 7.94 -14.75 9.21
CA LEU A 602 7.63 -15.59 10.38
C LEU A 602 7.28 -17.02 9.98
N ASN A 603 6.62 -17.21 8.83
CA ASN A 603 6.31 -18.51 8.26
C ASN A 603 7.57 -19.31 7.85
N THR A 604 8.73 -18.66 7.67
CA THR A 604 10.01 -19.37 7.49
C THR A 604 10.63 -19.86 8.78
N ILE A 605 10.26 -19.28 9.93
CA ILE A 605 10.86 -19.51 11.25
C ILE A 605 9.98 -20.45 12.10
N PHE A 606 8.66 -20.35 11.98
CA PHE A 606 7.70 -21.04 12.82
C PHE A 606 6.82 -22.02 12.04
N ASP A 607 6.42 -23.10 12.69
CA ASP A 607 5.53 -24.12 12.11
C ASP A 607 4.09 -23.63 11.88
N TYR A 608 3.61 -22.71 12.71
CA TYR A 608 2.26 -22.15 12.62
C TYR A 608 2.35 -20.63 12.56
N THR A 609 1.77 -20.02 11.52
CA THR A 609 1.73 -18.56 11.37
C THR A 609 0.32 -18.13 10.96
N THR A 610 -0.17 -17.04 11.51
CA THR A 610 -1.46 -16.45 11.12
C THR A 610 -1.35 -14.95 10.99
N TRP A 611 -2.04 -14.41 9.99
CA TRP A 611 -2.25 -13.00 9.78
C TRP A 611 -3.63 -12.62 10.29
N LEU A 612 -3.63 -11.70 11.24
CA LEU A 612 -4.82 -11.11 11.81
C LEU A 612 -4.95 -9.66 11.38
N VAL A 613 -6.19 -9.24 11.20
CA VAL A 613 -6.55 -7.89 10.84
C VAL A 613 -7.59 -7.35 11.81
N LEU A 614 -7.28 -6.18 12.35
CA LEU A 614 -8.22 -5.37 13.09
C LEU A 614 -8.68 -4.20 12.24
N ASP A 615 -9.87 -4.33 11.68
CA ASP A 615 -10.57 -3.23 11.06
C ASP A 615 -11.10 -2.25 12.13
N ASP A 616 -11.49 -1.05 11.70
CA ASP A 616 -12.01 0.04 12.54
C ASP A 616 -11.07 0.52 13.66
N THR A 617 -9.75 0.36 13.48
CA THR A 617 -8.77 0.91 14.43
C THR A 617 -8.73 2.44 14.29
N PRO A 618 -9.05 3.24 15.33
CA PRO A 618 -9.11 4.69 15.16
C PRO A 618 -7.76 5.27 14.72
N MET A 619 -7.82 6.28 13.84
CA MET A 619 -6.68 6.97 13.21
C MET A 619 -5.94 6.18 12.12
N ILE A 620 -5.71 4.89 12.30
CA ILE A 620 -4.98 4.05 11.33
C ILE A 620 -5.89 3.16 10.48
N CYS A 621 -7.18 3.11 10.83
CA CYS A 621 -8.29 2.41 10.17
C CYS A 621 -8.20 0.89 10.17
N LYS A 622 -7.02 0.36 9.93
CA LYS A 622 -6.73 -1.07 9.92
C LYS A 622 -5.39 -1.30 10.61
N GLN A 623 -5.28 -2.40 11.34
CA GLN A 623 -4.03 -2.82 11.95
C GLN A 623 -3.79 -4.30 11.67
N ASP A 624 -2.64 -4.60 11.09
CA ASP A 624 -2.16 -5.96 10.87
C ASP A 624 -1.40 -6.47 12.10
N PHE A 625 -1.68 -7.72 12.50
CA PHE A 625 -0.90 -8.48 13.46
C PHE A 625 -0.53 -9.84 12.90
N ILE A 626 0.75 -10.21 12.99
CA ILE A 626 1.18 -11.56 12.64
C ILE A 626 1.53 -12.32 13.91
N MET A 627 0.86 -13.45 14.12
CA MET A 627 1.13 -14.38 15.22
C MET A 627 1.79 -15.65 14.71
N ALA A 628 2.81 -16.12 15.42
CA ALA A 628 3.56 -17.31 15.04
C ALA A 628 3.92 -18.19 16.25
N SER A 629 3.91 -19.51 16.07
CA SER A 629 4.26 -20.50 17.10
C SER A 629 4.77 -21.80 16.47
N ASN A 630 5.60 -22.55 17.21
CA ASN A 630 6.03 -23.88 16.79
C ASN A 630 5.07 -25.00 17.22
N ARG A 631 4.11 -24.73 18.11
CA ARG A 631 3.23 -25.77 18.67
C ARG A 631 1.77 -25.40 18.81
N ILE A 632 1.44 -24.11 18.73
CA ILE A 632 0.06 -23.64 18.88
C ILE A 632 -0.58 -23.55 17.50
N ASP A 633 -1.57 -24.41 17.27
CA ASP A 633 -2.43 -24.33 16.08
C ASP A 633 -3.52 -23.28 16.31
N PHE A 634 -3.33 -22.12 15.70
CA PHE A 634 -4.24 -20.98 15.80
C PHE A 634 -5.61 -21.23 15.17
N LEU A 635 -5.68 -22.09 14.13
CA LEU A 635 -6.91 -22.40 13.40
C LEU A 635 -7.79 -23.40 14.18
N HIS A 636 -7.17 -24.27 14.97
CA HIS A 636 -7.84 -25.28 15.78
C HIS A 636 -7.50 -25.16 17.28
N PRO A 637 -7.85 -24.02 17.92
CA PRO A 637 -7.50 -23.78 19.31
C PRO A 637 -8.31 -24.67 20.25
N ASN A 638 -7.82 -24.79 21.49
CA ASN A 638 -8.69 -25.21 22.58
C ASN A 638 -9.60 -24.06 22.98
N PHE A 639 -10.85 -24.06 22.51
CA PHE A 639 -11.86 -23.03 22.81
C PHE A 639 -12.16 -22.84 24.31
N ASP A 640 -11.80 -23.79 25.18
CA ASP A 640 -11.90 -23.58 26.63
C ASP A 640 -10.85 -22.59 27.16
N LEU A 641 -9.69 -22.47 26.47
CA LEU A 641 -8.67 -21.48 26.80
C LEU A 641 -9.08 -20.08 26.34
N LEU A 642 -9.81 -19.97 25.22
CA LEU A 642 -10.21 -18.69 24.63
C LEU A 642 -11.30 -17.93 25.41
N LYS A 643 -11.82 -18.54 26.47
CA LYS A 643 -12.80 -17.92 27.37
C LYS A 643 -12.12 -16.92 28.30
N ASN A 644 -12.90 -15.99 28.85
CA ASN A 644 -12.39 -14.91 29.69
C ASN A 644 -11.42 -15.41 30.79
N HIS A 645 -10.18 -14.92 30.77
CA HIS A 645 -9.16 -15.14 31.81
C HIS A 645 -9.42 -14.34 33.10
N ASN A 646 -10.63 -13.81 33.29
CA ASN A 646 -11.01 -12.81 34.29
C ASN A 646 -10.15 -11.54 34.23
N ILE A 647 -9.85 -11.11 33.00
CA ILE A 647 -9.11 -9.87 32.74
C ILE A 647 -10.11 -8.77 32.42
N GLU A 648 -9.93 -7.59 33.03
CA GLU A 648 -10.76 -6.42 32.74
C GLU A 648 -10.30 -5.78 31.44
N THR A 649 -11.21 -5.68 30.46
CA THR A 649 -10.99 -5.04 29.15
C THR A 649 -12.05 -3.98 28.90
N LEU A 650 -11.72 -2.98 28.08
CA LEU A 650 -12.60 -1.88 27.69
C LEU A 650 -13.28 -2.14 26.35
N LEU A 651 -12.57 -2.75 25.40
CA LEU A 651 -13.02 -2.98 24.03
C LEU A 651 -12.95 -4.47 23.66
N TYR A 652 -11.83 -5.13 23.96
CA TYR A 652 -11.63 -6.53 23.59
C TYR A 652 -12.65 -7.41 24.31
N LYS A 653 -13.40 -8.20 23.54
CA LYS A 653 -14.32 -9.21 24.06
C LYS A 653 -13.63 -10.57 23.96
N PRO A 654 -13.59 -11.35 25.06
CA PRO A 654 -13.12 -12.73 25.00
C PRO A 654 -13.89 -13.54 23.96
N LEU A 655 -13.21 -14.44 23.25
CA LEU A 655 -13.73 -15.22 22.14
C LEU A 655 -14.59 -16.39 22.63
N GLU A 656 -15.65 -16.08 23.39
CA GLU A 656 -16.56 -17.07 23.96
C GLU A 656 -17.40 -17.79 22.89
N ASN A 657 -17.66 -17.11 21.77
CA ASN A 657 -18.26 -17.68 20.58
C ASN A 657 -17.16 -18.12 19.60
N PRO A 658 -17.09 -19.41 19.21
CA PRO A 658 -16.13 -19.90 18.23
C PRO A 658 -16.16 -19.20 16.88
N LYS A 659 -17.28 -18.56 16.51
CA LYS A 659 -17.35 -17.78 15.25
C LYS A 659 -16.49 -16.52 15.33
N ASP A 660 -16.62 -15.76 16.41
CA ASP A 660 -15.90 -14.50 16.65
C ASP A 660 -14.36 -14.68 16.65
N HIS A 661 -13.87 -15.91 16.91
CA HIS A 661 -12.45 -16.24 16.81
C HIS A 661 -11.90 -16.01 15.41
N TYR A 662 -12.67 -16.34 14.37
CA TYR A 662 -12.21 -16.30 12.98
C TYR A 662 -12.40 -14.94 12.31
N ASP A 663 -13.13 -14.00 12.94
CA ASP A 663 -13.44 -12.69 12.37
C ASP A 663 -12.18 -11.86 12.09
N LEU A 664 -11.11 -12.08 12.86
CA LEU A 664 -9.84 -11.38 12.67
C LEU A 664 -8.89 -12.09 11.71
N TYR A 665 -9.15 -13.34 11.32
CA TYR A 665 -8.20 -14.14 10.52
C TYR A 665 -8.29 -13.76 9.05
N TRP A 666 -7.16 -13.31 8.50
CA TRP A 666 -7.00 -13.07 7.07
C TRP A 666 -6.21 -14.16 6.37
N ASP A 667 -5.18 -14.69 7.01
CA ASP A 667 -4.42 -15.82 6.47
C ASP A 667 -3.87 -16.74 7.58
N TYR A 668 -3.56 -17.97 7.19
CA TYR A 668 -3.00 -18.99 8.06
C TYR A 668 -2.09 -19.93 7.26
N ALA A 669 -0.89 -20.14 7.77
CA ALA A 669 0.06 -21.10 7.24
C ALA A 669 0.45 -22.12 8.30
N LYS A 670 0.61 -23.36 7.84
CA LYS A 670 1.20 -24.45 8.59
C LYS A 670 2.36 -25.05 7.80
N ASN A 671 3.57 -24.84 8.31
CA ASN A 671 4.80 -25.40 7.79
C ASN A 671 5.37 -26.45 8.76
N ASP A 672 6.32 -27.25 8.30
CA ASP A 672 7.17 -28.08 9.17
C ASP A 672 8.60 -27.60 8.94
N ALA A 673 8.97 -26.50 9.62
CA ALA A 673 10.22 -25.80 9.37
C ALA A 673 11.45 -26.69 9.63
N VAL A 674 11.31 -27.70 10.50
CA VAL A 674 12.33 -28.71 10.79
C VAL A 674 12.40 -29.76 9.68
N ALA A 675 11.27 -30.31 9.21
CA ALA A 675 11.27 -31.27 8.12
C ALA A 675 11.68 -30.65 6.77
N ASP A 676 11.38 -29.37 6.57
CA ASP A 676 11.76 -28.60 5.39
C ASP A 676 13.23 -28.16 5.40
N GLY A 677 13.99 -28.46 6.46
CA GLY A 677 15.40 -28.11 6.58
C GLY A 677 15.66 -26.61 6.74
N LYS A 678 14.64 -25.83 7.11
CA LYS A 678 14.71 -24.39 7.37
C LYS A 678 15.20 -24.09 8.79
N CYS A 679 15.09 -25.06 9.70
CA CYS A 679 15.68 -25.04 11.04
C CYS A 679 16.49 -26.32 11.30
N GLU A 680 17.75 -26.19 11.73
CA GLU A 680 18.50 -27.35 12.24
C GLU A 680 17.98 -27.73 13.64
N PRO A 681 17.81 -29.02 13.96
CA PRO A 681 17.50 -29.44 15.32
C PRO A 681 18.62 -28.95 16.24
N ARG A 682 18.22 -28.24 17.31
CA ARG A 682 19.10 -27.58 18.28
C ARG A 682 20.19 -28.55 18.77
N ASP A 683 21.38 -28.48 18.19
CA ASP A 683 22.57 -29.06 18.80
C ASP A 683 22.86 -28.23 20.04
N GLU A 684 22.70 -28.83 21.23
CA GLU A 684 23.07 -28.22 22.53
C GLU A 684 24.55 -27.78 22.58
N ALA A 685 25.34 -28.10 21.55
CA ALA A 685 26.78 -27.93 21.46
C ALA A 685 27.27 -26.74 20.60
N LEU A 686 26.40 -25.94 19.97
CA LEU A 686 26.87 -24.83 19.11
C LEU A 686 27.25 -23.54 19.85
N PHE A 687 27.10 -23.48 21.17
CA PHE A 687 27.63 -22.41 21.99
C PHE A 687 28.72 -22.94 22.92
N ASP A 688 29.99 -22.81 22.51
CA ASP A 688 31.12 -22.89 23.44
C ASP A 688 31.25 -21.54 24.18
N PRO A 689 30.89 -21.46 25.47
CA PRO A 689 30.87 -20.20 26.22
C PRO A 689 32.26 -19.61 26.46
N ASP A 690 33.34 -20.34 26.17
CA ASP A 690 34.72 -19.90 26.38
C ASP A 690 35.38 -19.31 25.12
N GLU A 691 34.80 -19.47 23.92
CA GLU A 691 35.40 -18.99 22.65
C GLU A 691 34.83 -17.67 22.10
N GLN A 692 33.71 -17.15 22.61
CA GLN A 692 33.18 -15.85 22.16
C GLN A 692 33.78 -14.66 22.92
N ARG A 693 34.21 -13.64 22.17
CA ARG A 693 34.36 -12.27 22.70
C ARG A 693 32.99 -11.82 23.17
N ARG A 694 32.79 -11.77 24.49
CA ARG A 694 31.56 -11.24 25.11
C ARG A 694 31.37 -9.80 24.65
N ALA A 695 30.31 -9.53 23.89
CA ALA A 695 29.86 -8.17 23.64
C ALA A 695 29.39 -7.62 24.98
N GLY A 696 30.12 -6.65 25.53
CA GLY A 696 29.82 -6.19 26.87
C GLY A 696 28.46 -5.47 26.94
N LEU A 697 27.70 -5.60 28.02
CA LEU A 697 26.45 -4.90 28.30
C LEU A 697 26.55 -3.40 27.97
N MET A 698 25.86 -2.89 26.94
CA MET A 698 25.71 -1.44 26.66
C MET A 698 24.46 -0.90 27.36
N LEU A 699 24.64 -0.16 28.44
CA LEU A 699 23.58 0.62 29.08
C LEU A 699 23.77 2.09 28.72
N VAL A 700 22.72 2.70 28.17
CA VAL A 700 22.68 4.16 27.98
C VAL A 700 21.94 4.78 29.16
N LEU A 701 22.63 5.60 29.95
CA LEU A 701 22.03 6.38 31.03
C LEU A 701 22.03 7.85 30.68
N GLU A 702 20.86 8.48 30.76
CA GLU A 702 20.72 9.91 30.50
C GLU A 702 20.40 10.68 31.78
N ALA A 703 21.18 11.73 32.04
CA ALA A 703 20.97 12.70 33.11
C ALA A 703 20.66 14.07 32.52
N GLU A 704 19.41 14.51 32.69
CA GLU A 704 18.92 15.85 32.34
C GLU A 704 18.93 16.76 33.57
N GLU A 705 19.05 18.08 33.36
CA GLU A 705 19.11 19.09 34.43
C GLU A 705 20.18 18.78 35.49
N ALA A 706 21.34 18.32 35.03
CA ALA A 706 22.46 17.90 35.86
C ALA A 706 22.95 19.07 36.73
N SER A 707 22.60 19.04 38.02
CA SER A 707 23.09 20.02 39.02
C SER A 707 24.61 19.97 39.26
N ALA A 708 25.27 18.89 38.82
CA ALA A 708 26.71 18.71 38.93
C ALA A 708 27.44 19.41 37.76
N PRO A 709 28.58 20.07 38.00
CA PRO A 709 29.36 20.68 36.92
C PRO A 709 29.73 19.66 35.84
N LEU A 710 29.33 19.94 34.59
CA LEU A 710 29.69 19.12 33.42
C LEU A 710 30.97 19.61 32.73
N GLU A 711 31.52 20.73 33.22
CA GLU A 711 32.82 21.26 32.87
C GLU A 711 33.55 21.79 34.13
N PRO A 712 34.90 21.79 34.15
CA PRO A 712 35.78 21.29 33.11
C PRO A 712 35.83 19.76 33.09
N VAL A 713 36.22 19.17 31.96
CA VAL A 713 36.21 17.71 31.71
C VAL A 713 36.91 16.88 32.80
N GLU A 714 37.92 17.47 33.45
CA GLU A 714 38.66 16.86 34.55
C GLU A 714 37.78 16.58 35.79
N PHE A 715 36.75 17.41 36.03
CA PHE A 715 35.78 17.20 37.09
C PHE A 715 34.86 16.01 36.80
N VAL A 716 34.35 15.92 35.56
CA VAL A 716 33.53 14.79 35.08
C VAL A 716 34.32 13.48 35.19
N GLN A 717 35.59 13.51 34.77
CA GLN A 717 36.49 12.37 34.84
C GLN A 717 36.69 11.85 36.28
N GLU A 718 36.90 12.74 37.25
CA GLU A 718 37.11 12.33 38.64
C GLU A 718 35.81 11.85 39.28
N THR A 719 34.69 12.48 38.95
CA THR A 719 33.35 12.08 39.41
C THR A 719 33.02 10.65 38.94
N LEU A 720 33.21 10.36 37.65
CA LEU A 720 33.03 9.01 37.10
C LEU A 720 33.99 8.01 37.73
N ARG A 721 35.27 8.35 37.86
CA ARG A 721 36.26 7.47 38.51
C ARG A 721 35.82 7.09 39.92
N GLN A 722 35.32 8.05 40.71
CA GLN A 722 34.88 7.79 42.07
C GLN A 722 33.60 6.95 42.09
N ALA A 723 32.62 7.25 41.23
CA ALA A 723 31.38 6.48 41.10
C ALA A 723 31.66 5.01 40.73
N LEU A 724 32.51 4.77 39.73
CA LEU A 724 32.87 3.42 39.27
C LEU A 724 33.60 2.63 40.36
N LYS A 725 34.51 3.27 41.11
CA LYS A 725 35.16 2.63 42.27
C LYS A 725 34.16 2.29 43.38
N ASN A 726 33.21 3.18 43.66
CA ASN A 726 32.17 2.93 44.67
C ASN A 726 31.24 1.77 44.25
N ALA A 727 31.03 1.59 42.95
CA ALA A 727 30.30 0.45 42.37
C ALA A 727 31.14 -0.86 42.33
N GLY A 728 32.40 -0.83 42.76
CA GLY A 728 33.29 -2.00 42.76
C GLY A 728 34.00 -2.30 41.44
N LEU A 729 33.96 -1.38 40.48
CA LEU A 729 34.62 -1.51 39.17
C LEU A 729 36.07 -1.01 39.20
N THR A 730 36.87 -1.39 38.20
CA THR A 730 38.32 -1.14 38.16
C THR A 730 38.74 -0.22 37.01
N PRO A 731 38.62 1.11 37.13
CA PRO A 731 39.12 2.06 36.12
C PRO A 731 40.64 1.93 35.87
N LYS A 732 41.04 1.89 34.60
CA LYS A 732 42.43 1.73 34.13
C LYS A 732 42.97 2.97 33.43
N SER A 733 42.25 3.52 32.47
CA SER A 733 42.71 4.64 31.65
C SER A 733 41.58 5.56 31.24
N PHE A 734 41.95 6.78 30.85
CA PHE A 734 41.03 7.87 30.55
C PHE A 734 41.43 8.48 29.22
N ILE A 735 40.47 8.66 28.32
CA ILE A 735 40.68 9.28 27.01
C ILE A 735 39.70 10.43 26.88
N LYS A 736 40.24 11.64 26.72
CA LYS A 736 39.44 12.82 26.35
C LYS A 736 39.28 12.85 24.83
N ARG A 737 38.05 12.99 24.36
CA ARG A 737 37.77 13.24 22.95
C ARG A 737 36.84 14.44 22.81
N PRO A 738 37.07 15.33 21.82
CA PRO A 738 36.03 16.23 21.38
C PRO A 738 34.89 15.39 20.80
N SER A 739 33.65 15.73 21.15
CA SER A 739 32.45 15.11 20.58
C SER A 739 32.25 15.61 19.15
N GLU A 740 31.90 14.73 18.22
CA GLU A 740 31.64 15.07 16.81
C GLU A 740 30.37 15.92 16.63
N HIS A 741 29.47 15.92 17.61
CA HIS A 741 28.16 16.59 17.57
C HIS A 741 28.05 17.78 18.55
N GLY A 742 29.19 18.39 18.92
CA GLY A 742 29.23 19.41 19.99
C GLY A 742 29.32 18.78 21.39
N GLY A 743 29.77 19.55 22.38
CA GLY A 743 30.05 19.06 23.74
C GLY A 743 31.43 18.41 23.93
N SER A 744 31.62 17.73 25.06
CA SER A 744 32.86 17.01 25.43
C SER A 744 32.60 15.53 25.73
N SER A 745 33.55 14.65 25.40
CA SER A 745 33.44 13.22 25.74
C SER A 745 34.62 12.72 26.58
N VAL A 746 34.31 11.91 27.60
CA VAL A 746 35.27 11.22 28.46
C VAL A 746 35.07 9.73 28.36
N VAL A 747 36.06 9.01 27.84
CA VAL A 747 36.07 7.55 27.87
C VAL A 747 36.87 7.09 29.09
N VAL A 748 36.24 6.32 29.98
CA VAL A 748 36.87 5.62 31.10
C VAL A 748 36.95 4.14 30.75
N ILE A 749 38.15 3.63 30.49
CA ILE A 749 38.38 2.20 30.28
C ILE A 749 38.58 1.54 31.63
N MET A 750 37.91 0.42 31.87
CA MET A 750 37.94 -0.38 33.08
C MET A 750 38.43 -1.81 32.78
N LYS A 751 38.67 -2.62 33.80
CA LYS A 751 38.96 -4.06 33.60
C LYS A 751 37.71 -4.81 33.15
N GLU A 752 36.55 -4.33 33.56
CA GLU A 752 35.24 -4.94 33.38
C GLU A 752 34.49 -4.36 32.17
N GLY A 753 35.02 -3.33 31.51
CA GLY A 753 34.24 -2.53 30.58
C GLY A 753 34.87 -1.22 30.14
N TYR A 754 34.08 -0.37 29.50
CA TYR A 754 34.35 1.07 29.40
C TYR A 754 33.08 1.86 29.69
N VAL A 755 33.23 3.10 30.13
CA VAL A 755 32.14 4.08 30.21
C VAL A 755 32.51 5.27 29.35
N VAL A 756 31.65 5.66 28.42
CA VAL A 756 31.77 6.93 27.71
C VAL A 756 30.77 7.90 28.32
N ALA A 757 31.25 9.02 28.83
CA ALA A 757 30.40 10.13 29.23
C ALA A 757 30.43 11.20 28.16
N HIS A 758 29.27 11.50 27.60
CA HIS A 758 29.05 12.61 26.68
C HIS A 758 28.38 13.74 27.45
N THR A 759 28.98 14.92 27.46
CA THR A 759 28.52 16.06 28.25
C THR A 759 28.25 17.26 27.36
N TRP A 760 27.10 17.89 27.56
CA TRP A 760 26.71 19.16 26.97
C TRP A 760 26.37 20.15 28.09
N PRO A 761 27.37 20.85 28.65
CA PRO A 761 27.18 21.79 29.76
C PRO A 761 26.19 22.91 29.43
N GLU A 762 26.08 23.31 28.16
CA GLU A 762 25.13 24.31 27.69
C GLU A 762 23.65 23.88 27.82
N TYR A 763 23.39 22.59 27.97
CA TYR A 763 22.07 21.99 28.12
C TYR A 763 21.87 21.32 29.49
N ASP A 764 22.82 21.48 30.43
CA ASP A 764 22.85 20.74 31.70
C ASP A 764 22.61 19.23 31.51
N TYR A 765 23.16 18.65 30.43
CA TYR A 765 22.85 17.29 29.99
C TYR A 765 24.10 16.40 29.88
N CYS A 766 23.97 15.15 30.35
CA CYS A 766 25.01 14.13 30.29
C CYS A 766 24.42 12.77 29.90
N ALA A 767 25.03 12.11 28.93
CA ALA A 767 24.76 10.72 28.56
C ALA A 767 25.94 9.83 28.96
N LEU A 768 25.67 8.64 29.47
CA LEU A 768 26.67 7.63 29.82
C LEU A 768 26.41 6.36 29.03
N ASP A 769 27.34 6.00 28.15
CA ASP A 769 27.38 4.71 27.48
C ASP A 769 28.26 3.78 28.32
N ILE A 770 27.65 2.87 29.05
CA ILE A 770 28.36 1.92 29.91
C ILE A 770 28.40 0.60 29.17
N GLN A 771 29.59 0.16 28.76
CA GLN A 771 29.84 -1.16 28.16
C GLN A 771 30.54 -2.07 29.17
N LEU A 772 29.98 -3.23 29.56
CA LEU A 772 30.61 -4.17 30.50
C LEU A 772 30.76 -5.60 29.95
N TRP A 773 31.96 -6.17 29.81
CA TRP A 773 32.21 -7.49 29.21
C TRP A 773 32.33 -8.67 30.18
#